data_AF-A0A166RE64-F1
#
_entry.id   AF-A0A166RE64-F1
#
_cell.length_a   1.000
_cell.length_b   1.000
_cell.length_c   1.000
_cell.angle_alpha   90.00
_cell.angle_beta   90.00
_cell.angle_gamma   90.00
#
_symmetry.space_group_name_H-M   'P 1'
#
loop_
_entity.id
_entity.type
_entity.pdbx_description
1 polymer ?
#
loop_
_entity_poly.entity_id
_entity_poly.type
_entity_poly.pdbx_seq_one_letter_code
_entity_poly.pdbx_strand_id
1 'polypeptide(L)'
;MHLQSFFWALLALMHITEVHAHVTVYSQVPFREFTKTVSAALANYTDHAMYDPTNLNPLPNPPLPSTQFSLTLAATSAAQGGLSQAVPGTFWGFSVEMSVADQVFGKNSSFLQVPFLNLMSLLKARGGGVHIRVGGNTQETATMIPAGTSLPNGTILEKGPINTGVATQTPALFISPELMYMMNNISSLLGNTLKWYLGVPMNDTSNPRLQIAEYGEEILGNNLLGLQVGNEPDLYGGHGLGGRQSTYAPPDYITEFGQIMTAINNDPKITVKNKIVGPSVTGGAKEWSTYELFSLGYLQTYASNLGFISVEKYPDNNCAALFPTSTAFGPIIDPQVAIAEYTTHASGLDVVADFANASISAQQAKLPLLMFETNTASCGGFPGISDSYASALWGLDYGLTMAAGGFSGALLHVSGSTVYYNPFTPPPTNQSTYRQWTISPIFYASLIMAEILGPTNTAQVVDLQANTGSNSTPAFGIYENGKPARVALFNYLTDASGASTYTASIGISGSVSQVKVKYLTADSITQKTNISWAGQNFGGVFESDGRLQGNVSIQTVACSNNVCQIKVPAPGFALVSFVDSAFTETSAAPAIATYSTTTTTGWQFTNTGLRVNPTVLATSNGHNAAALLVGGRTSHEASVMEAAGLSIKTIAIIAGSVGGAVLLMVLGCVWCCCRRRVSGKYAKLHDPAPMAAAEVHHAFVPYNETRYETAWDEVHRDEAFRVSTATAYSPNRSATVFDSNDNRSSTAFDANQSSTAINANRLSTASWNPNWHASTSHK
;
A
#
# COMPACT_ATOMS: atom_id res chain seq x y z
N MET A 1 40.66 22.12 82.15
CA MET A 1 40.61 20.98 81.20
C MET A 1 39.60 21.33 80.12
N HIS A 2 39.88 22.13 79.09
CA HIS A 2 41.07 22.33 78.24
C HIS A 2 41.26 21.30 77.10
N LEU A 3 40.98 21.79 75.89
CA LEU A 3 41.63 21.53 74.59
C LEU A 3 41.63 20.13 73.97
N GLN A 4 41.38 19.02 74.67
CA GLN A 4 41.35 17.71 73.99
C GLN A 4 40.06 17.45 73.19
N SER A 5 38.90 17.90 73.67
CA SER A 5 37.61 17.64 72.99
C SER A 5 37.40 18.41 71.68
N PHE A 6 38.13 19.51 71.46
CA PHE A 6 38.02 20.33 70.24
C PHE A 6 38.92 19.82 69.09
N PHE A 7 39.99 19.09 69.42
CA PHE A 7 40.94 18.60 68.43
C PHE A 7 40.38 17.42 67.61
N TRP A 8 39.61 16.54 68.26
CA TRP A 8 38.90 15.43 67.60
C TRP A 8 37.76 15.89 66.68
N ALA A 9 37.14 17.03 66.98
CA ALA A 9 36.08 17.60 66.13
C ALA A 9 36.62 18.13 64.79
N LEU A 10 37.82 18.73 64.76
CA LEU A 10 38.44 19.19 63.51
C LEU A 10 39.02 18.05 62.67
N LEU A 11 39.60 17.01 63.31
CA LEU A 11 40.15 15.87 62.58
C LEU A 11 39.08 15.05 61.83
N ALA A 12 37.83 15.05 62.32
CA ALA A 12 36.69 14.47 61.61
C ALA A 12 36.29 15.25 60.33
N LEU A 13 36.72 16.51 60.17
CA LEU A 13 36.35 17.39 59.06
C LEU A 13 37.38 17.42 57.91
N MET A 14 38.51 16.71 58.01
CA MET A 14 39.52 16.61 56.94
C MET A 14 39.52 15.27 56.19
N HIS A 15 38.63 14.34 56.53
CA HIS A 15 38.51 13.03 55.85
C HIS A 15 37.09 12.70 55.39
N ILE A 16 36.33 13.72 54.96
CA ILE A 16 35.24 13.51 54.00
C ILE A 16 35.82 13.62 52.59
N THR A 17 36.32 12.51 52.06
CA THR A 17 36.34 12.30 50.61
C THR A 17 34.90 12.02 50.17
N GLU A 18 34.37 12.77 49.20
CA GLU A 18 33.08 12.46 48.60
C GLU A 18 33.16 11.11 47.86
N VAL A 19 32.59 10.07 48.46
CA VAL A 19 32.29 8.83 47.74
C VAL A 19 31.01 9.07 46.96
N HIS A 20 31.13 9.47 45.70
CA HIS A 20 30.02 9.48 44.74
C HIS A 20 29.55 8.03 44.47
N ALA A 21 28.74 7.49 45.38
CA ALA A 21 28.05 6.23 45.20
C ALA A 21 26.93 6.40 44.17
N HIS A 22 27.30 6.35 42.88
CA HIS A 22 26.33 6.27 41.78
C HIS A 22 25.49 5.00 41.93
N VAL A 23 24.23 5.17 42.32
CA VAL A 23 23.20 4.13 42.14
C VAL A 23 22.77 4.18 40.69
N THR A 24 23.36 3.33 39.84
CA THR A 24 22.97 3.20 38.44
C THR A 24 21.61 2.50 38.34
N VAL A 25 20.53 3.28 38.39
CA VAL A 25 19.18 2.80 38.09
C VAL A 25 19.03 2.69 36.57
N TYR A 26 18.99 1.46 36.06
CA TYR A 26 18.79 1.23 34.64
C TYR A 26 17.32 1.44 34.23
N SER A 27 17.08 2.59 33.60
CA SER A 27 16.06 2.80 32.55
C SER A 27 14.60 2.46 32.90
N GLN A 28 13.96 3.33 33.69
CA GLN A 28 12.58 3.73 33.40
C GLN A 28 12.53 5.24 33.17
N VAL A 29 11.90 5.67 32.09
CA VAL A 29 11.61 7.08 31.77
C VAL A 29 10.12 7.20 31.48
N PRO A 30 9.38 8.16 32.07
CA PRO A 30 7.95 8.31 31.81
C PRO A 30 7.62 8.72 30.37
N PHE A 31 6.37 8.51 29.96
CA PHE A 31 5.84 9.13 28.75
C PHE A 31 5.86 10.67 28.86
N ARG A 32 6.22 11.33 27.74
CA ARG A 32 6.33 12.79 27.52
C ARG A 32 7.62 13.47 28.03
N GLU A 33 8.62 13.51 27.16
CA GLU A 33 9.33 14.77 26.87
C GLU A 33 9.85 14.73 25.41
N PHE A 34 9.73 15.85 24.69
CA PHE A 34 10.15 15.95 23.27
C PHE A 34 11.55 16.56 23.18
N THR A 35 12.58 15.72 23.05
CA THR A 35 13.93 16.18 22.72
C THR A 35 13.95 16.67 21.27
N LYS A 36 14.24 17.96 21.05
CA LYS A 36 14.51 18.49 19.71
C LYS A 36 15.87 17.99 19.22
N THR A 37 15.87 16.95 18.40
CA THR A 37 17.07 16.48 17.69
C THR A 37 17.41 17.44 16.54
N VAL A 38 18.69 17.80 16.42
CA VAL A 38 19.22 18.50 15.24
C VAL A 38 19.29 17.50 14.08
N SER A 39 19.03 17.95 12.85
CA SER A 39 19.01 17.12 11.65
C SER A 39 20.32 16.34 11.48
N ALA A 40 20.27 15.03 11.72
CA ALA A 40 21.29 14.10 11.28
C ALA A 40 21.11 13.80 9.78
N ALA A 41 22.15 13.31 9.12
CA ALA A 41 22.04 12.82 7.75
C ALA A 41 21.02 11.67 7.67
N LEU A 42 20.32 11.56 6.54
CA LEU A 42 19.39 10.46 6.24
C LEU A 42 20.11 9.12 6.37
N ALA A 43 19.88 8.42 7.48
CA ALA A 43 20.35 7.06 7.66
C ALA A 43 19.41 6.12 6.91
N ASN A 44 19.94 5.33 5.97
CA ASN A 44 19.14 4.33 5.27
C ASN A 44 18.51 3.37 6.28
N TYR A 45 17.19 3.49 6.45
CA TYR A 45 16.42 2.63 7.31
C TYR A 45 16.25 1.27 6.59
N THR A 46 17.01 0.26 7.04
CA THR A 46 17.13 -1.05 6.37
C THR A 46 16.02 -2.04 6.72
N ASP A 47 15.09 -1.63 7.59
CA ASP A 47 13.85 -2.34 7.91
C ASP A 47 12.73 -1.97 6.89
N HIS A 48 11.51 -2.45 7.12
CA HIS A 48 10.36 -2.16 6.24
C HIS A 48 9.94 -0.68 6.30
N ALA A 49 9.54 -0.09 5.16
CA ALA A 49 9.28 1.35 5.02
C ALA A 49 8.23 1.89 6.01
N MET A 50 7.20 1.09 6.33
CA MET A 50 6.12 1.51 7.23
C MET A 50 6.52 1.71 8.71
N TYR A 51 7.77 1.39 9.10
CA TYR A 51 8.29 1.76 10.43
C TYR A 51 9.03 3.11 10.44
N ASP A 52 9.35 3.70 9.28
CA ASP A 52 10.17 4.92 9.20
C ASP A 52 9.43 6.11 9.86
N PRO A 53 9.96 6.67 10.97
CA PRO A 53 9.35 7.80 11.66
C PRO A 53 9.57 9.14 10.93
N THR A 54 10.25 9.16 9.78
CA THR A 54 10.47 10.36 8.97
C THR A 54 9.14 11.00 8.60
N ASN A 55 8.91 12.20 9.14
CA ASN A 55 7.83 13.12 8.81
C ASN A 55 8.48 14.43 8.37
N LEU A 56 8.06 14.98 7.23
CA LEU A 56 8.62 16.24 6.72
C LEU A 56 7.97 17.44 7.42
N ASN A 57 8.69 18.56 7.47
CA ASN A 57 8.10 19.83 7.89
C ASN A 57 7.21 20.34 6.76
N PRO A 58 6.00 20.85 7.06
CA PRO A 58 5.16 21.50 6.05
C PRO A 58 5.89 22.69 5.44
N LEU A 59 5.80 22.83 4.12
CA LEU A 59 6.38 23.97 3.43
C LEU A 59 5.66 25.27 3.83
N PRO A 60 6.36 26.42 3.85
CA PRO A 60 5.69 27.72 3.86
C PRO A 60 4.75 27.82 2.67
N ASN A 61 3.49 28.22 2.89
CA ASN A 61 2.53 28.35 1.81
C ASN A 61 3.03 29.37 0.75
N PRO A 62 2.81 29.11 -0.55
CA PRO A 62 3.03 30.10 -1.61
C PRO A 62 2.10 31.32 -1.42
N PRO A 63 2.29 32.41 -2.20
CA PRO A 63 1.39 33.56 -2.18
C PRO A 63 -0.07 33.11 -2.30
N LEU A 64 -0.87 33.44 -1.28
CA LEU A 64 -2.20 32.85 -1.12
C LEU A 64 -3.10 33.17 -2.33
N PRO A 65 -3.70 32.15 -2.98
CA PRO A 65 -4.67 32.36 -4.05
C PRO A 65 -5.99 32.87 -3.47
N SER A 66 -6.96 33.24 -4.32
CA SER A 66 -8.22 33.79 -3.80
C SER A 66 -8.95 32.76 -2.95
N THR A 67 -9.34 33.15 -1.73
CA THR A 67 -10.19 32.33 -0.86
C THR A 67 -11.67 32.37 -1.26
N GLN A 68 -12.03 33.10 -2.31
CA GLN A 68 -13.35 33.07 -2.93
C GLN A 68 -13.22 33.14 -4.46
N PHE A 69 -13.81 32.17 -5.16
CA PHE A 69 -13.88 32.14 -6.62
C PHE A 69 -15.14 31.43 -7.10
N SER A 70 -15.48 31.58 -8.38
CA SER A 70 -16.64 30.95 -9.01
C SER A 70 -16.22 29.93 -10.06
N LEU A 71 -16.98 28.84 -10.16
CA LEU A 71 -16.90 27.83 -11.20
C LEU A 71 -18.26 27.74 -11.90
N THR A 72 -18.28 27.56 -13.21
CA THR A 72 -19.53 27.43 -13.99
C THR A 72 -19.50 26.14 -14.80
N LEU A 73 -20.52 25.31 -14.63
CA LEU A 73 -20.70 24.07 -15.40
C LEU A 73 -21.81 24.23 -16.44
N ALA A 74 -21.55 23.74 -17.65
CA ALA A 74 -22.55 23.63 -18.70
C ALA A 74 -23.64 22.61 -18.34
N ALA A 75 -24.81 22.72 -18.94
CA ALA A 75 -25.94 21.83 -18.63
C ALA A 75 -25.73 20.39 -19.13
N THR A 76 -24.87 20.21 -20.15
CA THR A 76 -24.60 18.95 -20.83
C THR A 76 -23.14 18.88 -21.27
N SER A 77 -22.61 17.67 -21.47
CA SER A 77 -21.24 17.48 -21.98
C SER A 77 -21.03 18.10 -23.37
N ALA A 78 -22.06 18.07 -24.23
CA ALA A 78 -22.03 18.70 -25.56
C ALA A 78 -21.85 20.24 -25.54
N ALA A 79 -22.05 20.88 -24.39
CA ALA A 79 -21.84 22.32 -24.18
C ALA A 79 -20.62 22.63 -23.29
N GLN A 80 -19.88 21.60 -22.82
CA GLN A 80 -18.68 21.74 -22.02
C GLN A 80 -17.44 21.49 -22.89
N GLY A 81 -16.64 22.53 -23.13
CA GLY A 81 -15.31 22.37 -23.70
C GLY A 81 -14.36 21.67 -22.73
N GLY A 82 -13.36 20.95 -23.25
CA GLY A 82 -12.29 20.33 -22.46
C GLY A 82 -12.61 18.97 -21.83
N LEU A 83 -13.74 18.34 -22.16
CA LEU A 83 -14.05 16.99 -21.65
C LEU A 83 -13.23 15.89 -22.33
N SER A 84 -12.77 14.95 -21.52
CA SER A 84 -12.18 13.69 -21.94
C SER A 84 -13.15 12.81 -22.73
N GLN A 85 -12.60 11.76 -23.36
CA GLN A 85 -13.36 10.54 -23.68
C GLN A 85 -13.97 9.93 -22.40
N ALA A 86 -14.96 9.06 -22.55
CA ALA A 86 -15.52 8.33 -21.42
C ALA A 86 -14.47 7.40 -20.79
N VAL A 87 -14.30 7.49 -19.46
CA VAL A 87 -13.40 6.64 -18.66
C VAL A 87 -14.21 5.73 -17.72
N PRO A 88 -13.71 4.51 -17.42
CA PRO A 88 -14.39 3.58 -16.55
C PRO A 88 -14.23 3.95 -15.06
N GLY A 89 -15.13 3.46 -14.20
CA GLY A 89 -14.94 3.54 -12.75
C GLY A 89 -13.71 2.75 -12.25
N THR A 90 -13.19 1.85 -13.09
CA THR A 90 -11.97 1.06 -12.88
C THR A 90 -10.70 1.74 -13.37
N PHE A 91 -10.76 3.04 -13.74
CA PHE A 91 -9.64 3.81 -14.30
C PHE A 91 -8.38 3.77 -13.42
N TRP A 92 -8.54 3.85 -12.09
CA TRP A 92 -7.41 3.89 -11.15
C TRP A 92 -7.22 2.53 -10.47
N GLY A 93 -6.33 1.74 -11.06
CA GLY A 93 -6.01 0.38 -10.63
C GLY A 93 -4.63 0.26 -9.98
N PHE A 94 -4.07 -0.94 -10.01
CA PHE A 94 -2.75 -1.25 -9.43
C PHE A 94 -1.84 -2.01 -10.40
N SER A 95 -0.55 -1.71 -10.39
CA SER A 95 0.51 -2.58 -10.92
C SER A 95 1.10 -3.34 -9.74
N VAL A 96 1.24 -4.65 -9.81
CA VAL A 96 1.83 -5.45 -8.73
C VAL A 96 3.05 -6.18 -9.28
N GLU A 97 4.20 -5.93 -8.67
CA GLU A 97 5.45 -6.61 -8.99
C GLU A 97 5.27 -8.12 -8.84
N MET A 98 5.56 -8.90 -9.89
CA MET A 98 5.21 -10.32 -9.97
C MET A 98 5.82 -11.12 -8.81
N SER A 99 7.00 -10.72 -8.31
CA SER A 99 7.65 -11.34 -7.16
C SER A 99 6.97 -11.10 -5.80
N VAL A 100 5.96 -10.22 -5.68
CA VAL A 100 5.23 -9.96 -4.42
C VAL A 100 3.76 -10.36 -4.47
N ALA A 101 3.33 -10.99 -5.56
CA ALA A 101 1.98 -11.55 -5.70
C ALA A 101 1.60 -12.50 -4.54
N ASP A 102 2.58 -13.20 -3.97
CA ASP A 102 2.41 -14.12 -2.83
C ASP A 102 2.07 -13.39 -1.51
N GLN A 103 2.66 -12.22 -1.33
CA GLN A 103 2.45 -11.35 -0.17
C GLN A 103 1.14 -10.56 -0.29
N VAL A 104 0.83 -10.06 -1.49
CA VAL A 104 -0.32 -9.16 -1.74
C VAL A 104 -1.63 -9.93 -1.94
N PHE A 105 -1.63 -11.03 -2.71
CA PHE A 105 -2.87 -11.73 -3.08
C PHE A 105 -3.14 -12.96 -2.21
N GLY A 106 -2.11 -13.72 -1.84
CA GLY A 106 -2.24 -14.97 -1.10
C GLY A 106 -1.08 -15.94 -1.31
N LYS A 107 -0.91 -16.90 -0.41
CA LYS A 107 0.18 -17.90 -0.53
C LYS A 107 -0.02 -18.84 -1.73
N ASN A 108 -1.27 -19.11 -2.09
CA ASN A 108 -1.75 -19.83 -3.28
C ASN A 108 -3.27 -19.66 -3.44
N SER A 109 -3.87 -20.35 -4.40
CA SER A 109 -5.29 -20.24 -4.76
C SER A 109 -6.27 -20.54 -3.63
N SER A 110 -5.83 -21.25 -2.58
CA SER A 110 -6.63 -21.61 -1.40
C SER A 110 -6.41 -20.70 -0.18
N PHE A 111 -5.36 -19.87 -0.17
CA PHE A 111 -4.94 -19.06 0.98
C PHE A 111 -4.80 -17.58 0.62
N LEU A 112 -5.94 -16.94 0.37
CA LEU A 112 -6.06 -15.55 -0.09
C LEU A 112 -5.94 -14.52 1.06
N GLN A 113 -5.41 -13.34 0.74
CA GLN A 113 -5.33 -12.20 1.66
C GLN A 113 -6.70 -11.51 1.82
N VAL A 114 -7.35 -11.76 2.95
CA VAL A 114 -8.64 -11.14 3.30
C VAL A 114 -8.62 -9.60 3.30
N PRO A 115 -7.58 -8.91 3.82
CA PRO A 115 -7.52 -7.45 3.75
C PRO A 115 -7.51 -6.92 2.31
N PHE A 116 -6.78 -7.57 1.39
CA PHE A 116 -6.81 -7.24 -0.02
C PHE A 116 -8.21 -7.38 -0.62
N LEU A 117 -8.93 -8.48 -0.34
CA LEU A 117 -10.32 -8.67 -0.78
C LEU A 117 -11.27 -7.58 -0.25
N ASN A 118 -11.09 -7.15 1.02
CA ASN A 118 -11.85 -6.05 1.61
C ASN A 118 -11.58 -4.70 0.89
N LEU A 119 -10.30 -4.37 0.65
CA LEU A 119 -9.91 -3.16 -0.09
C LEU A 119 -10.50 -3.16 -1.51
N MET A 120 -10.41 -4.27 -2.24
CA MET A 120 -10.96 -4.37 -3.59
C MET A 120 -12.50 -4.30 -3.63
N SER A 121 -13.17 -4.73 -2.56
CA SER A 121 -14.62 -4.58 -2.39
C SER A 121 -15.04 -3.11 -2.20
N LEU A 122 -14.25 -2.32 -1.46
CA LEU A 122 -14.49 -0.88 -1.30
C LEU A 122 -14.41 -0.14 -2.65
N LEU A 123 -13.47 -0.52 -3.51
CA LEU A 123 -13.33 0.04 -4.86
C LEU A 123 -14.47 -0.43 -5.77
N LYS A 124 -14.75 -1.74 -5.80
CA LYS A 124 -15.87 -2.33 -6.56
C LYS A 124 -17.20 -1.66 -6.27
N ALA A 125 -17.50 -1.39 -4.99
CA ALA A 125 -18.76 -0.77 -4.58
C ALA A 125 -18.96 0.66 -5.14
N ARG A 126 -17.88 1.32 -5.58
CA ARG A 126 -17.86 2.70 -6.06
C ARG A 126 -17.68 2.78 -7.57
N GLY A 127 -16.58 2.21 -8.08
CA GLY A 127 -16.19 2.23 -9.49
C GLY A 127 -16.70 1.02 -10.30
N GLY A 128 -17.53 0.15 -9.72
CA GLY A 128 -18.09 -1.03 -10.37
C GLY A 128 -17.12 -2.22 -10.51
N GLY A 129 -15.81 -2.02 -10.37
CA GLY A 129 -14.78 -3.07 -10.47
C GLY A 129 -13.39 -2.57 -10.11
N VAL A 130 -12.34 -3.34 -10.43
CA VAL A 130 -10.93 -2.96 -10.30
C VAL A 130 -10.12 -3.61 -11.43
N HIS A 131 -9.16 -2.90 -12.01
CA HIS A 131 -8.18 -3.46 -12.95
C HIS A 131 -6.79 -3.55 -12.28
N ILE A 132 -6.09 -4.68 -12.45
CA ILE A 132 -4.77 -4.91 -11.84
C ILE A 132 -3.82 -5.57 -12.83
N ARG A 133 -2.58 -5.06 -12.95
CA ARG A 133 -1.47 -5.70 -13.66
C ARG A 133 -0.67 -6.56 -12.69
N VAL A 134 -0.24 -7.74 -13.12
CA VAL A 134 0.82 -8.54 -12.46
C VAL A 134 2.00 -8.61 -13.41
N GLY A 135 3.08 -7.89 -13.09
CA GLY A 135 4.16 -7.56 -14.02
C GLY A 135 5.39 -7.00 -13.31
N GLY A 136 5.84 -5.81 -13.72
CA GLY A 136 7.03 -5.16 -13.17
C GLY A 136 8.34 -5.77 -13.68
N ASN A 137 9.47 -5.30 -13.15
CA ASN A 137 10.81 -5.74 -13.60
C ASN A 137 11.03 -7.25 -13.38
N THR A 138 10.35 -7.87 -12.42
CA THR A 138 10.46 -9.31 -12.13
C THR A 138 9.69 -10.20 -13.12
N GLN A 139 8.83 -9.63 -13.97
CA GLN A 139 8.23 -10.38 -15.08
C GLN A 139 9.28 -10.85 -16.09
N GLU A 140 10.36 -10.10 -16.25
CA GLU A 140 11.35 -10.29 -17.32
C GLU A 140 12.16 -11.58 -17.15
N THR A 141 12.45 -11.96 -15.91
CA THR A 141 13.14 -13.20 -15.56
C THR A 141 12.19 -14.35 -15.24
N ALA A 142 10.87 -14.12 -15.32
CA ALA A 142 9.87 -15.11 -14.96
C ALA A 142 9.84 -16.31 -15.91
N THR A 143 9.60 -17.49 -15.34
CA THR A 143 9.53 -18.78 -16.04
C THR A 143 8.46 -19.64 -15.38
N MET A 144 7.52 -20.18 -16.15
CA MET A 144 6.59 -21.19 -15.61
C MET A 144 7.36 -22.46 -15.25
N ILE A 145 7.04 -23.07 -14.11
CA ILE A 145 7.53 -24.41 -13.77
C ILE A 145 7.08 -25.45 -14.80
N PRO A 146 7.83 -26.55 -15.01
CA PRO A 146 7.42 -27.61 -15.94
C PRO A 146 6.05 -28.19 -15.60
N ALA A 147 5.24 -28.47 -16.62
CA ALA A 147 3.89 -29.01 -16.43
C ALA A 147 3.91 -30.33 -15.64
N GLY A 148 3.03 -30.46 -14.64
CA GLY A 148 2.99 -31.61 -13.73
C GLY A 148 3.98 -31.55 -12.56
N THR A 149 4.75 -30.47 -12.41
CA THR A 149 5.57 -30.21 -11.22
C THR A 149 4.90 -29.19 -10.28
N SER A 150 5.44 -29.05 -9.06
CA SER A 150 4.95 -28.11 -8.04
C SER A 150 6.11 -27.51 -7.26
N LEU A 151 6.02 -26.23 -6.91
CA LEU A 151 6.98 -25.58 -6.02
C LEU A 151 6.88 -26.10 -4.58
N PRO A 152 7.95 -26.01 -3.77
CA PRO A 152 7.94 -26.42 -2.37
C PRO A 152 6.78 -25.79 -1.58
N ASN A 153 6.20 -26.55 -0.65
CA ASN A 153 5.07 -26.13 0.20
C ASN A 153 3.82 -25.63 -0.55
N GLY A 154 3.73 -25.81 -1.88
CA GLY A 154 2.61 -25.33 -2.70
C GLY A 154 2.54 -23.82 -2.81
N THR A 155 3.68 -23.11 -2.88
CA THR A 155 3.73 -21.68 -3.19
C THR A 155 3.41 -21.40 -4.66
N ILE A 156 3.01 -20.16 -4.96
CA ILE A 156 2.82 -19.69 -6.34
C ILE A 156 4.13 -19.33 -7.05
N LEU A 157 5.19 -19.00 -6.29
CA LEU A 157 6.45 -18.51 -6.81
C LEU A 157 7.64 -18.94 -5.95
N GLU A 158 8.82 -18.94 -6.57
CA GLU A 158 10.12 -19.13 -5.94
C GLU A 158 11.12 -18.12 -6.54
N LYS A 159 11.98 -17.53 -5.68
CA LYS A 159 12.95 -16.51 -6.07
C LYS A 159 14.35 -17.11 -6.11
N GLY A 160 14.98 -17.08 -7.28
CA GLY A 160 16.40 -17.38 -7.43
C GLY A 160 17.30 -16.30 -6.82
N PRO A 161 18.62 -16.52 -6.79
CA PRO A 161 19.58 -15.53 -6.30
C PRO A 161 19.54 -14.23 -7.12
N ILE A 162 19.84 -13.11 -6.45
CA ILE A 162 19.96 -11.79 -7.07
C ILE A 162 21.21 -11.75 -7.97
N ASN A 163 21.04 -11.28 -9.20
CA ASN A 163 22.16 -10.99 -10.09
C ASN A 163 22.67 -9.55 -9.87
N THR A 164 23.81 -9.43 -9.19
CA THR A 164 24.46 -8.13 -8.91
C THR A 164 25.14 -7.48 -10.12
N GLY A 165 25.19 -8.16 -11.27
CA GLY A 165 25.69 -7.62 -12.54
C GLY A 165 24.65 -6.85 -13.37
N VAL A 166 23.40 -6.76 -12.90
CA VAL A 166 22.29 -6.04 -13.56
C VAL A 166 21.82 -4.93 -12.63
N ALA A 167 21.63 -3.71 -13.16
CA ALA A 167 21.38 -2.51 -12.34
C ALA A 167 20.14 -2.62 -11.44
N THR A 168 19.08 -3.28 -11.91
CA THR A 168 17.84 -3.52 -11.16
C THR A 168 17.96 -4.58 -10.06
N GLN A 169 19.04 -5.37 -10.06
CA GLN A 169 19.32 -6.46 -9.11
C GLN A 169 18.14 -7.43 -8.91
N THR A 170 17.36 -7.64 -9.98
CA THR A 170 16.14 -8.45 -9.95
C THR A 170 16.48 -9.95 -9.85
N PRO A 171 15.86 -10.71 -8.92
CA PRO A 171 16.03 -12.16 -8.88
C PRO A 171 15.38 -12.84 -10.09
N ALA A 172 15.84 -14.05 -10.43
CA ALA A 172 15.07 -14.92 -11.33
C ALA A 172 13.80 -15.43 -10.64
N LEU A 173 12.69 -15.59 -11.37
CA LEU A 173 11.45 -16.15 -10.82
C LEU A 173 11.06 -17.46 -11.49
N PHE A 174 10.80 -18.48 -10.69
CA PHE A 174 9.90 -19.55 -11.07
C PHE A 174 8.49 -19.24 -10.58
N ILE A 175 7.48 -19.47 -11.42
CA ILE A 175 6.06 -19.29 -11.09
C ILE A 175 5.22 -20.52 -11.46
N SER A 176 4.16 -20.74 -10.68
CA SER A 176 3.22 -21.85 -10.78
C SER A 176 1.88 -21.39 -11.38
N PRO A 177 1.13 -22.24 -12.11
CA PRO A 177 -0.25 -21.94 -12.53
C PRO A 177 -1.19 -21.57 -11.37
N GLU A 178 -0.83 -21.92 -10.13
CA GLU A 178 -1.50 -21.45 -8.91
C GLU A 178 -1.61 -19.92 -8.81
N LEU A 179 -0.69 -19.15 -9.41
CA LEU A 179 -0.81 -17.69 -9.52
C LEU A 179 -2.09 -17.30 -10.27
N MET A 180 -2.34 -17.90 -11.44
CA MET A 180 -3.51 -17.62 -12.27
C MET A 180 -4.80 -18.16 -11.62
N TYR A 181 -4.76 -19.33 -10.97
CA TYR A 181 -5.91 -19.84 -10.19
C TYR A 181 -6.25 -18.91 -9.01
N MET A 182 -5.25 -18.40 -8.31
CA MET A 182 -5.42 -17.43 -7.22
C MET A 182 -6.04 -16.12 -7.72
N MET A 183 -5.53 -15.58 -8.83
CA MET A 183 -6.08 -14.39 -9.50
C MET A 183 -7.54 -14.62 -9.93
N ASN A 184 -7.88 -15.79 -10.48
CA ASN A 184 -9.24 -16.11 -10.89
C ASN A 184 -10.20 -16.33 -9.70
N ASN A 185 -9.71 -16.91 -8.60
CA ASN A 185 -10.48 -17.07 -7.36
C ASN A 185 -10.80 -15.71 -6.73
N ILE A 186 -9.85 -14.76 -6.73
CA ILE A 186 -10.06 -13.37 -6.32
C ILE A 186 -11.13 -12.70 -7.20
N SER A 187 -11.00 -12.80 -8.53
CA SER A 187 -12.04 -12.30 -9.45
C SER A 187 -13.41 -12.91 -9.16
N SER A 188 -13.49 -14.22 -8.95
CA SER A 188 -14.73 -14.95 -8.69
C SER A 188 -15.40 -14.53 -7.38
N LEU A 189 -14.64 -14.40 -6.29
CA LEU A 189 -15.14 -13.88 -5.01
C LEU A 189 -15.68 -12.45 -5.14
N LEU A 190 -14.97 -11.61 -5.90
CA LEU A 190 -15.41 -10.25 -6.25
C LEU A 190 -16.47 -10.23 -7.36
N GLY A 191 -17.09 -11.36 -7.74
CA GLY A 191 -18.19 -11.41 -8.71
C GLY A 191 -17.80 -11.08 -10.15
N ASN A 192 -16.57 -11.42 -10.53
CA ASN A 192 -15.95 -11.21 -11.84
C ASN A 192 -15.84 -9.75 -12.31
N THR A 193 -15.83 -8.79 -11.36
CA THR A 193 -15.59 -7.36 -11.64
C THR A 193 -14.15 -6.90 -11.37
N LEU A 194 -13.31 -7.75 -10.76
CA LEU A 194 -11.87 -7.54 -10.74
C LEU A 194 -11.24 -8.25 -11.94
N LYS A 195 -10.43 -7.52 -12.71
CA LYS A 195 -9.85 -7.94 -13.98
C LYS A 195 -8.33 -7.75 -14.00
N TRP A 196 -7.65 -8.57 -14.78
CA TRP A 196 -6.20 -8.71 -14.74
C TRP A 196 -5.51 -8.36 -16.07
N TYR A 197 -4.32 -7.78 -15.98
CA TYR A 197 -3.31 -7.87 -17.02
C TYR A 197 -2.13 -8.70 -16.51
N LEU A 198 -1.40 -9.35 -17.41
CA LEU A 198 -0.32 -10.27 -17.05
C LEU A 198 0.93 -10.03 -17.90
N GLY A 199 2.09 -9.93 -17.23
CA GLY A 199 3.40 -9.73 -17.84
C GLY A 199 3.91 -10.99 -18.56
N VAL A 200 4.50 -10.80 -19.74
CA VAL A 200 5.20 -11.81 -20.54
C VAL A 200 6.66 -11.35 -20.71
N PRO A 201 7.66 -12.18 -20.35
CA PRO A 201 9.07 -11.82 -20.43
C PRO A 201 9.52 -11.57 -21.86
N MET A 202 10.40 -10.59 -22.03
CA MET A 202 11.15 -10.36 -23.27
C MET A 202 12.67 -10.44 -23.08
N ASN A 203 13.18 -10.68 -21.86
CA ASN A 203 14.62 -10.74 -21.60
C ASN A 203 15.42 -11.69 -22.52
N ASP A 204 14.82 -12.77 -23.01
CA ASP A 204 15.34 -13.68 -24.03
C ASP A 204 14.26 -13.91 -25.11
N THR A 205 14.47 -13.31 -26.28
CA THR A 205 13.59 -13.48 -27.45
C THR A 205 13.98 -14.66 -28.35
N SER A 206 15.13 -15.29 -28.10
CA SER A 206 15.55 -16.51 -28.81
C SER A 206 14.86 -17.75 -28.23
N ASN A 207 14.48 -17.72 -26.95
CA ASN A 207 13.68 -18.75 -26.29
C ASN A 207 12.40 -18.17 -25.62
N PRO A 208 11.38 -17.75 -26.39
CA PRO A 208 10.18 -17.10 -25.84
C PRO A 208 9.42 -17.97 -24.83
N ARG A 209 9.29 -17.49 -23.58
CA ARG A 209 8.68 -18.24 -22.47
C ARG A 209 7.17 -17.96 -22.36
N LEU A 210 6.44 -18.36 -23.39
CA LEU A 210 5.03 -18.02 -23.59
C LEU A 210 4.04 -18.75 -22.65
N GLN A 211 4.49 -19.69 -21.83
CA GLN A 211 3.64 -20.49 -20.93
C GLN A 211 2.82 -19.62 -19.95
N ILE A 212 3.34 -18.42 -19.61
CA ILE A 212 2.63 -17.44 -18.78
C ILE A 212 1.37 -16.93 -19.49
N ALA A 213 1.44 -16.70 -20.80
CA ALA A 213 0.31 -16.33 -21.64
C ALA A 213 -0.62 -17.52 -21.92
N GLU A 214 -0.07 -18.73 -22.15
CA GLU A 214 -0.86 -19.97 -22.32
C GLU A 214 -1.81 -20.19 -21.13
N TYR A 215 -1.26 -20.31 -19.91
CA TYR A 215 -2.05 -20.51 -18.69
C TYR A 215 -2.84 -19.26 -18.28
N GLY A 216 -2.34 -18.06 -18.60
CA GLY A 216 -3.04 -16.81 -18.37
C GLY A 216 -4.35 -16.74 -19.14
N GLU A 217 -4.35 -17.10 -20.42
CA GLU A 217 -5.57 -17.12 -21.24
C GLU A 217 -6.51 -18.27 -20.82
N GLU A 218 -5.98 -19.48 -20.61
CA GLU A 218 -6.76 -20.67 -20.22
C GLU A 218 -7.48 -20.48 -18.87
N ILE A 219 -6.76 -20.03 -17.84
CA ILE A 219 -7.28 -20.03 -16.45
C ILE A 219 -8.07 -18.76 -16.14
N LEU A 220 -7.66 -17.59 -16.65
CA LEU A 220 -8.36 -16.33 -16.38
C LEU A 220 -9.49 -16.07 -17.39
N GLY A 221 -9.31 -16.45 -18.67
CA GLY A 221 -10.30 -16.25 -19.74
C GLY A 221 -10.87 -14.84 -19.81
N ASN A 222 -12.15 -14.69 -19.49
CA ASN A 222 -12.86 -13.40 -19.45
C ASN A 222 -12.43 -12.47 -18.29
N ASN A 223 -11.54 -12.91 -17.40
CA ASN A 223 -10.89 -12.08 -16.39
C ASN A 223 -9.52 -11.54 -16.83
N LEU A 224 -8.94 -12.01 -17.95
CA LEU A 224 -7.75 -11.43 -18.59
C LEU A 224 -8.14 -10.31 -19.56
N LEU A 225 -7.67 -9.09 -19.31
CA LEU A 225 -7.80 -7.93 -20.20
C LEU A 225 -6.73 -7.95 -21.30
N GLY A 226 -5.47 -8.17 -20.92
CA GLY A 226 -4.36 -8.15 -21.86
C GLY A 226 -3.05 -8.74 -21.34
N LEU A 227 -2.17 -9.07 -22.29
CA LEU A 227 -0.84 -9.63 -22.07
C LEU A 227 0.20 -8.57 -22.40
N GLN A 228 1.00 -8.16 -21.43
CA GLN A 228 2.08 -7.19 -21.65
C GLN A 228 3.31 -7.90 -22.17
N VAL A 229 3.86 -7.43 -23.29
CA VAL A 229 5.12 -7.95 -23.84
C VAL A 229 6.24 -6.94 -23.56
N GLY A 230 7.06 -7.25 -22.57
CA GLY A 230 8.15 -6.39 -22.10
C GLY A 230 7.73 -5.29 -21.10
N ASN A 231 8.61 -4.97 -20.16
CA ASN A 231 8.49 -3.92 -19.14
C ASN A 231 9.66 -2.94 -19.32
N GLU A 232 9.38 -1.64 -19.53
CA GLU A 232 10.41 -0.59 -19.62
C GLU A 232 11.57 -0.94 -20.60
N PRO A 233 11.27 -1.32 -21.85
CA PRO A 233 12.27 -1.82 -22.80
C PRO A 233 13.35 -0.79 -23.17
N ASP A 234 13.02 0.49 -22.99
CA ASP A 234 13.91 1.63 -23.10
C ASP A 234 15.05 1.63 -22.05
N LEU A 235 14.85 0.95 -20.92
CA LEU A 235 15.88 0.79 -19.88
C LEU A 235 16.75 -0.45 -20.10
N TYR A 236 16.37 -1.39 -20.96
CA TYR A 236 17.05 -2.69 -21.12
C TYR A 236 18.55 -2.57 -21.38
N GLY A 237 18.96 -1.65 -22.27
CA GLY A 237 20.37 -1.42 -22.61
C GLY A 237 21.18 -0.83 -21.44
N GLY A 238 20.60 0.13 -20.72
CA GLY A 238 21.22 0.73 -19.53
C GLY A 238 21.34 -0.26 -18.36
N HIS A 239 20.40 -1.21 -18.26
CA HIS A 239 20.40 -2.25 -17.23
C HIS A 239 21.22 -3.51 -17.61
N GLY A 240 21.59 -3.68 -18.88
CA GLY A 240 22.25 -4.90 -19.39
C GLY A 240 21.30 -6.11 -19.51
N LEU A 241 19.98 -5.88 -19.58
CA LEU A 241 18.98 -6.93 -19.44
C LEU A 241 19.04 -7.94 -20.59
N GLY A 242 19.21 -9.22 -20.26
CA GLY A 242 19.39 -10.29 -21.26
C GLY A 242 20.71 -10.21 -22.04
N GLY A 243 21.69 -9.43 -21.56
CA GLY A 243 22.95 -9.20 -22.27
C GLY A 243 22.89 -8.11 -23.35
N ARG A 244 21.76 -7.39 -23.47
CA ARG A 244 21.63 -6.21 -24.33
C ARG A 244 22.68 -5.17 -23.96
N GLN A 245 23.28 -4.56 -24.97
CA GLN A 245 24.33 -3.55 -24.79
C GLN A 245 23.70 -2.18 -24.49
N SER A 246 24.48 -1.25 -23.92
CA SER A 246 24.04 0.13 -23.66
C SER A 246 23.70 0.95 -24.92
N THR A 247 23.91 0.40 -26.11
CA THR A 247 23.51 0.96 -27.40
C THR A 247 22.16 0.44 -27.91
N TYR A 248 21.48 -0.43 -27.17
CA TYR A 248 20.16 -0.98 -27.52
C TYR A 248 19.14 0.15 -27.69
N ALA A 249 18.43 0.15 -28.82
CA ALA A 249 17.64 1.29 -29.31
C ALA A 249 16.24 0.86 -29.82
N PRO A 250 15.33 1.82 -30.08
CA PRO A 250 13.98 1.52 -30.57
C PRO A 250 13.88 0.58 -31.79
N PRO A 251 14.79 0.62 -32.80
CA PRO A 251 14.78 -0.34 -33.91
C PRO A 251 15.08 -1.79 -33.48
N ASP A 252 15.95 -1.98 -32.47
CA ASP A 252 16.26 -3.30 -31.91
C ASP A 252 15.03 -3.85 -31.19
N TYR A 253 14.39 -3.02 -30.36
CA TYR A 253 13.14 -3.37 -29.69
C TYR A 253 12.01 -3.71 -30.67
N ILE A 254 11.80 -2.94 -31.75
CA ILE A 254 10.77 -3.24 -32.75
C ILE A 254 11.03 -4.61 -33.43
N THR A 255 12.30 -4.98 -33.58
CA THR A 255 12.72 -6.28 -34.12
C THR A 255 12.47 -7.42 -33.12
N GLU A 256 12.88 -7.25 -31.86
CA GLU A 256 12.69 -8.22 -30.78
C GLU A 256 11.22 -8.42 -30.40
N PHE A 257 10.45 -7.35 -30.30
CA PHE A 257 8.99 -7.39 -30.13
C PHE A 257 8.34 -8.15 -31.31
N GLY A 258 8.86 -7.97 -32.54
CA GLY A 258 8.45 -8.74 -33.71
C GLY A 258 8.73 -10.24 -33.61
N GLN A 259 9.83 -10.64 -32.96
CA GLN A 259 10.14 -12.06 -32.67
C GLN A 259 9.14 -12.64 -31.68
N ILE A 260 8.87 -11.96 -30.55
CA ILE A 260 7.86 -12.39 -29.57
C ILE A 260 6.47 -12.43 -30.22
N MET A 261 6.09 -11.41 -30.99
CA MET A 261 4.79 -11.37 -31.68
C MET A 261 4.67 -12.48 -32.73
N THR A 262 5.75 -12.87 -33.41
CA THR A 262 5.76 -14.03 -34.31
C THR A 262 5.56 -15.33 -33.55
N ALA A 263 6.22 -15.50 -32.40
CA ALA A 263 6.04 -16.67 -31.54
C ALA A 263 4.60 -16.73 -30.99
N ILE A 264 4.09 -15.62 -30.44
CA ILE A 264 2.70 -15.50 -29.95
C ILE A 264 1.71 -15.82 -31.06
N ASN A 265 1.85 -15.25 -32.26
CA ASN A 265 0.91 -15.49 -33.36
C ASN A 265 0.91 -16.96 -33.83
N ASN A 266 2.07 -17.64 -33.80
CA ASN A 266 2.21 -19.04 -34.19
C ASN A 266 1.81 -20.06 -33.11
N ASP A 267 1.76 -19.66 -31.82
CA ASP A 267 1.34 -20.55 -30.74
C ASP A 267 -0.16 -20.92 -30.86
N PRO A 268 -0.55 -22.21 -30.87
CA PRO A 268 -1.94 -22.62 -31.03
C PRO A 268 -2.78 -22.57 -29.74
N LYS A 269 -2.17 -22.37 -28.56
CA LYS A 269 -2.85 -22.33 -27.26
C LYS A 269 -3.29 -20.92 -26.89
N ILE A 270 -2.50 -19.91 -27.22
CA ILE A 270 -2.89 -18.49 -27.09
C ILE A 270 -3.90 -18.22 -28.22
N THR A 271 -5.21 -18.18 -27.95
CA THR A 271 -6.21 -18.00 -29.00
C THR A 271 -6.52 -16.53 -29.27
N VAL A 272 -6.34 -15.63 -28.30
CA VAL A 272 -6.71 -14.21 -28.41
C VAL A 272 -5.51 -13.33 -28.76
N LYS A 273 -5.19 -13.25 -30.05
CA LYS A 273 -4.02 -12.51 -30.57
C LYS A 273 -4.11 -10.98 -30.47
N ASN A 274 -5.29 -10.40 -30.19
CA ASN A 274 -5.57 -8.95 -30.21
C ASN A 274 -5.71 -8.34 -28.80
N LYS A 275 -4.96 -8.87 -27.84
CA LYS A 275 -4.97 -8.47 -26.42
C LYS A 275 -3.61 -8.01 -25.91
N ILE A 276 -2.68 -7.69 -26.80
CA ILE A 276 -1.32 -7.29 -26.39
C ILE A 276 -1.32 -5.89 -25.79
N VAL A 277 -0.52 -5.69 -24.75
CA VAL A 277 -0.24 -4.41 -24.11
C VAL A 277 1.22 -4.05 -24.41
N GLY A 278 1.46 -2.86 -24.95
CA GLY A 278 2.78 -2.36 -25.30
C GLY A 278 2.74 -0.93 -25.86
N PRO A 279 3.88 -0.25 -26.04
CA PRO A 279 5.23 -0.77 -25.86
C PRO A 279 5.75 -0.75 -24.41
N SER A 280 5.02 -0.12 -23.47
CA SER A 280 5.43 -0.03 -22.05
C SER A 280 6.78 0.66 -21.83
N VAL A 281 7.12 1.63 -22.68
CA VAL A 281 8.27 2.53 -22.45
C VAL A 281 8.00 3.49 -21.30
N THR A 282 9.06 3.91 -20.61
CA THR A 282 8.95 4.92 -19.54
C THR A 282 8.62 6.30 -20.09
N GLY A 283 9.32 6.70 -21.16
CA GLY A 283 9.14 8.00 -21.82
C GLY A 283 9.72 9.18 -21.03
N GLY A 284 10.25 10.17 -21.75
CA GLY A 284 10.79 11.39 -21.16
C GLY A 284 11.85 12.04 -22.05
N ALA A 285 12.66 12.92 -21.47
CA ALA A 285 13.72 13.65 -22.18
C ALA A 285 15.07 12.91 -22.25
N LYS A 286 15.23 11.77 -21.57
CA LYS A 286 16.44 10.91 -21.65
C LYS A 286 16.13 9.48 -22.13
N GLU A 287 14.85 9.13 -22.13
CA GLU A 287 14.27 7.82 -22.38
C GLU A 287 13.54 7.80 -23.74
N TRP A 288 13.06 6.65 -24.21
CA TRP A 288 12.47 6.57 -25.56
C TRP A 288 11.08 7.19 -25.62
N SER A 289 10.83 8.06 -26.60
CA SER A 289 9.48 8.58 -26.82
C SER A 289 8.58 7.56 -27.51
N THR A 290 7.30 7.51 -27.14
CA THR A 290 6.28 6.75 -27.89
C THR A 290 6.20 7.17 -29.35
N TYR A 291 6.34 8.47 -29.61
CA TYR A 291 6.38 9.05 -30.96
C TYR A 291 7.49 8.44 -31.83
N GLU A 292 8.69 8.21 -31.28
CA GLU A 292 9.80 7.59 -32.00
C GLU A 292 9.45 6.16 -32.45
N LEU A 293 8.99 5.30 -31.54
CA LEU A 293 8.51 3.95 -31.86
C LEU A 293 7.39 3.97 -32.90
N PHE A 294 6.44 4.90 -32.79
CA PHE A 294 5.33 5.01 -33.73
C PHE A 294 5.80 5.49 -35.11
N SER A 295 6.78 6.39 -35.18
CA SER A 295 7.40 6.88 -36.42
C SER A 295 8.22 5.79 -37.15
N LEU A 296 8.81 4.87 -36.38
CA LEU A 296 9.47 3.66 -36.88
C LEU A 296 8.48 2.55 -37.29
N GLY A 297 7.17 2.80 -37.23
CA GLY A 297 6.13 1.91 -37.75
C GLY A 297 5.59 0.87 -36.76
N TYR A 298 5.83 1.02 -35.45
CA TYR A 298 5.32 0.09 -34.42
C TYR A 298 3.79 -0.09 -34.50
N LEU A 299 3.02 1.01 -34.49
CA LEU A 299 1.55 0.92 -34.63
C LEU A 299 1.12 0.42 -36.01
N GLN A 300 1.81 0.82 -37.08
CA GLN A 300 1.50 0.37 -38.44
C GLN A 300 1.69 -1.14 -38.61
N THR A 301 2.60 -1.75 -37.83
CA THR A 301 2.87 -3.19 -37.85
C THR A 301 1.96 -3.97 -36.88
N TYR A 302 1.74 -3.45 -35.67
CA TYR A 302 1.19 -4.23 -34.55
C TYR A 302 -0.19 -3.79 -34.02
N ALA A 303 -0.82 -2.72 -34.52
CA ALA A 303 -2.11 -2.23 -33.99
C ALA A 303 -3.28 -3.23 -34.12
N SER A 304 -3.17 -4.28 -34.94
CA SER A 304 -4.13 -5.39 -34.99
C SER A 304 -3.94 -6.43 -33.88
N ASN A 305 -2.76 -6.48 -33.26
CA ASN A 305 -2.42 -7.33 -32.11
C ASN A 305 -2.57 -6.60 -30.77
N LEU A 306 -2.38 -5.27 -30.74
CA LEU A 306 -2.57 -4.47 -29.55
C LEU A 306 -4.06 -4.43 -29.14
N GLY A 307 -4.32 -4.71 -27.87
CA GLY A 307 -5.57 -4.35 -27.19
C GLY A 307 -5.48 -3.00 -26.49
N PHE A 308 -4.26 -2.57 -26.12
CA PHE A 308 -3.97 -1.35 -25.37
C PHE A 308 -2.61 -0.78 -25.77
N ILE A 309 -2.45 0.54 -25.70
CA ILE A 309 -1.15 1.22 -25.73
C ILE A 309 -0.73 1.49 -24.28
N SER A 310 0.51 1.20 -23.90
CA SER A 310 1.03 1.41 -22.54
C SER A 310 2.29 2.28 -22.47
N VAL A 311 2.39 3.05 -21.39
CA VAL A 311 3.56 3.80 -20.93
C VAL A 311 3.70 3.67 -19.40
N GLU A 312 4.91 3.82 -18.86
CA GLU A 312 5.25 3.47 -17.47
C GLU A 312 6.09 4.57 -16.79
N LYS A 313 5.43 5.62 -16.25
CA LYS A 313 6.10 6.86 -15.82
C LYS A 313 5.94 7.16 -14.34
N TYR A 314 7.06 7.46 -13.68
CA TYR A 314 7.13 8.12 -12.38
C TYR A 314 7.59 9.59 -12.59
N PRO A 315 7.11 10.58 -11.82
CA PRO A 315 7.61 11.96 -11.88
C PRO A 315 9.11 12.08 -11.61
N ASP A 316 9.63 11.30 -10.65
CA ASP A 316 11.03 11.32 -10.21
C ASP A 316 11.45 9.93 -9.68
N ASN A 317 12.62 9.83 -9.04
CA ASN A 317 13.29 8.59 -8.66
C ASN A 317 14.06 8.75 -7.33
N ASN A 318 13.98 7.77 -6.44
CA ASN A 318 14.79 7.74 -5.20
C ASN A 318 16.07 6.88 -5.33
N CYS A 319 16.54 6.64 -6.57
CA CYS A 319 17.55 5.61 -6.85
C CYS A 319 18.93 5.94 -6.28
N ALA A 320 19.30 7.22 -6.19
CA ALA A 320 20.57 7.63 -5.58
C ALA A 320 20.64 7.35 -4.06
N ALA A 321 19.51 7.39 -3.33
CA ALA A 321 19.46 7.05 -1.92
C ALA A 321 19.45 5.52 -1.68
N LEU A 322 18.76 4.79 -2.56
CA LEU A 322 18.70 3.32 -2.52
C LEU A 322 20.03 2.66 -2.91
N PHE A 323 20.76 3.25 -3.87
CA PHE A 323 22.02 2.75 -4.39
C PHE A 323 23.16 3.79 -4.24
N PRO A 324 23.54 4.20 -3.00
CA PRO A 324 24.45 5.32 -2.76
C PRO A 324 25.91 5.07 -3.17
N THR A 325 26.24 3.83 -3.58
CA THR A 325 27.52 3.46 -4.20
C THR A 325 27.53 3.59 -5.72
N SER A 326 26.38 3.86 -6.35
CA SER A 326 26.23 4.03 -7.80
C SER A 326 26.29 5.51 -8.17
N THR A 327 27.17 5.87 -9.09
CA THR A 327 27.22 7.21 -9.68
C THR A 327 26.19 7.43 -10.80
N ALA A 328 25.48 6.38 -11.23
CA ALA A 328 24.56 6.44 -12.37
C ALA A 328 23.30 7.29 -12.10
N PHE A 329 22.88 7.39 -10.83
CA PHE A 329 21.64 8.06 -10.43
C PHE A 329 21.83 9.53 -10.01
N GLY A 330 23.06 10.05 -10.08
CA GLY A 330 23.36 11.44 -9.67
C GLY A 330 23.39 11.63 -8.14
N PRO A 331 23.13 12.85 -7.64
CA PRO A 331 23.11 13.14 -6.21
C PRO A 331 21.84 12.60 -5.53
N ILE A 332 21.94 12.35 -4.22
CA ILE A 332 20.76 12.06 -3.38
C ILE A 332 19.85 13.29 -3.35
N ILE A 333 18.57 13.07 -3.63
CA ILE A 333 17.50 14.08 -3.59
C ILE A 333 17.01 14.20 -2.14
N ASP A 334 16.82 15.43 -1.65
CA ASP A 334 16.26 15.71 -0.33
C ASP A 334 14.72 15.74 -0.39
N PRO A 335 13.99 14.81 0.26
CA PRO A 335 12.54 14.82 0.27
C PRO A 335 11.93 16.11 0.86
N GLN A 336 12.63 16.79 1.76
CA GLN A 336 12.17 18.06 2.35
C GLN A 336 12.13 19.20 1.32
N VAL A 337 12.94 19.11 0.25
CA VAL A 337 12.90 20.03 -0.89
C VAL A 337 11.93 19.50 -1.96
N ALA A 338 12.03 18.22 -2.32
CA ALA A 338 11.27 17.62 -3.42
C ALA A 338 9.75 17.66 -3.21
N ILE A 339 9.25 17.67 -1.96
CA ILE A 339 7.81 17.74 -1.67
C ILE A 339 7.09 18.96 -2.29
N ALA A 340 7.81 20.04 -2.62
CA ALA A 340 7.23 21.18 -3.35
C ALA A 340 6.57 20.72 -4.66
N GLU A 341 7.24 19.85 -5.41
CA GLU A 341 6.80 19.33 -6.71
C GLU A 341 5.67 18.28 -6.59
N TYR A 342 5.25 17.92 -5.38
CA TYR A 342 4.10 17.04 -5.10
C TYR A 342 2.91 17.79 -4.48
N THR A 343 3.02 19.11 -4.28
CA THR A 343 1.99 19.97 -3.67
C THR A 343 1.47 21.04 -4.63
N THR A 344 1.48 20.70 -5.92
CA THR A 344 1.21 21.59 -7.05
C THR A 344 0.53 20.84 -8.20
N HIS A 345 -0.50 21.43 -8.80
CA HIS A 345 -1.20 20.89 -9.97
C HIS A 345 -0.26 20.64 -11.18
N ALA A 346 0.78 21.46 -11.33
CA ALA A 346 1.81 21.29 -12.35
C ALA A 346 2.44 19.89 -12.34
N SER A 347 2.56 19.26 -11.16
CA SER A 347 3.07 17.89 -10.97
C SER A 347 2.38 16.86 -11.87
N GLY A 348 1.05 16.98 -12.00
CA GLY A 348 0.27 16.11 -12.88
C GLY A 348 0.30 16.55 -14.34
N LEU A 349 0.26 17.87 -14.59
CA LEU A 349 0.24 18.45 -15.94
C LEU A 349 1.53 18.13 -16.71
N ASP A 350 2.69 18.36 -16.10
CA ASP A 350 3.99 18.23 -16.76
C ASP A 350 4.27 16.76 -17.15
N VAL A 351 3.93 15.81 -16.27
CA VAL A 351 4.05 14.37 -16.55
C VAL A 351 3.07 13.89 -17.62
N VAL A 352 1.86 14.46 -17.68
CA VAL A 352 0.88 14.12 -18.73
C VAL A 352 1.22 14.75 -20.08
N ALA A 353 1.90 15.90 -20.10
CA ALA A 353 2.30 16.60 -21.32
C ALA A 353 3.24 15.76 -22.21
N ASP A 354 4.18 15.01 -21.62
CA ASP A 354 5.08 14.06 -22.32
C ASP A 354 4.31 13.05 -23.19
N PHE A 355 3.06 12.72 -22.81
CA PHE A 355 2.23 11.73 -23.50
C PHE A 355 1.10 12.31 -24.36
N ALA A 356 1.05 13.62 -24.55
CA ALA A 356 0.01 14.26 -25.38
C ALA A 356 -0.04 13.69 -26.82
N ASN A 357 1.13 13.46 -27.44
CA ASN A 357 1.22 12.80 -28.75
C ASN A 357 0.77 11.33 -28.70
N ALA A 358 1.05 10.61 -27.61
CA ALA A 358 0.61 9.23 -27.43
C ALA A 358 -0.93 9.14 -27.36
N SER A 359 -1.56 10.07 -26.62
CA SER A 359 -3.02 10.18 -26.52
C SER A 359 -3.68 10.42 -27.89
N ILE A 360 -3.10 11.31 -28.70
CA ILE A 360 -3.57 11.57 -30.08
C ILE A 360 -3.42 10.32 -30.95
N SER A 361 -2.26 9.65 -30.95
CA SER A 361 -2.04 8.42 -31.72
C SER A 361 -2.93 7.26 -31.28
N ALA A 362 -3.19 7.12 -29.97
CA ALA A 362 -4.06 6.11 -29.41
C ALA A 362 -5.52 6.30 -29.86
N GLN A 363 -6.04 7.53 -29.79
CA GLN A 363 -7.37 7.88 -30.29
C GLN A 363 -7.51 7.63 -31.81
N GLN A 364 -6.48 7.95 -32.60
CA GLN A 364 -6.46 7.66 -34.05
C GLN A 364 -6.46 6.16 -34.35
N ALA A 365 -5.68 5.38 -33.60
CA ALA A 365 -5.65 3.91 -33.69
C ALA A 365 -6.89 3.23 -33.09
N LYS A 366 -7.71 3.97 -32.34
CA LYS A 366 -8.84 3.48 -31.52
C LYS A 366 -8.43 2.47 -30.45
N LEU A 367 -7.21 2.62 -29.93
CA LEU A 367 -6.66 1.83 -28.84
C LEU A 367 -6.73 2.65 -27.53
N PRO A 368 -7.08 2.06 -26.38
CA PRO A 368 -7.01 2.76 -25.10
C PRO A 368 -5.55 2.97 -24.68
N LEU A 369 -5.20 4.19 -24.27
CA LEU A 369 -3.89 4.51 -23.68
C LEU A 369 -3.91 4.26 -22.16
N LEU A 370 -2.92 3.55 -21.63
CA LEU A 370 -2.77 3.25 -20.21
C LEU A 370 -1.45 3.80 -19.65
N MET A 371 -1.53 4.46 -18.50
CA MET A 371 -0.37 4.66 -17.62
C MET A 371 -0.19 3.37 -16.82
N PHE A 372 0.46 2.40 -17.46
CA PHE A 372 0.45 1.00 -17.08
C PHE A 372 1.35 0.69 -15.87
N GLU A 373 2.18 1.66 -15.52
CA GLU A 373 2.78 1.81 -14.21
C GLU A 373 2.98 3.28 -13.87
N THR A 374 2.70 3.64 -12.62
CA THR A 374 3.11 4.93 -12.06
C THR A 374 3.09 4.87 -10.53
N ASN A 375 3.88 5.72 -9.88
CA ASN A 375 3.70 6.12 -8.49
C ASN A 375 4.48 7.42 -8.22
N THR A 376 4.57 7.90 -6.97
CA THR A 376 5.22 9.18 -6.63
C THR A 376 6.66 9.32 -7.13
N ALA A 377 7.50 8.30 -6.90
CA ALA A 377 8.85 8.23 -7.45
C ALA A 377 9.32 6.77 -7.54
N SER A 378 10.15 6.45 -8.55
CA SER A 378 10.71 5.10 -8.72
C SER A 378 11.77 4.78 -7.65
N CYS A 379 12.34 3.57 -7.67
CA CYS A 379 13.25 3.07 -6.62
C CYS A 379 12.66 3.17 -5.19
N GLY A 380 11.37 2.85 -5.06
CA GLY A 380 10.66 2.71 -3.78
C GLY A 380 10.01 3.99 -3.23
N GLY A 381 10.14 5.12 -3.92
CA GLY A 381 9.56 6.40 -3.50
C GLY A 381 10.33 7.11 -2.40
N PHE A 382 9.99 8.38 -2.15
CA PHE A 382 10.60 9.19 -1.09
C PHE A 382 9.86 9.04 0.25
N PRO A 383 10.58 8.87 1.39
CA PRO A 383 10.00 8.88 2.72
C PRO A 383 9.44 10.27 3.08
N GLY A 384 8.27 10.30 3.72
CA GLY A 384 7.59 11.52 4.12
C GLY A 384 6.85 12.26 2.98
N ILE A 385 7.00 11.84 1.73
CA ILE A 385 6.18 12.27 0.58
C ILE A 385 5.21 11.16 0.18
N SER A 386 5.74 9.97 -0.09
CA SER A 386 4.98 8.87 -0.70
C SER A 386 3.99 8.22 0.27
N ASP A 387 4.36 8.22 1.56
CA ASP A 387 3.64 7.70 2.70
C ASP A 387 2.99 8.82 3.55
N SER A 388 2.80 10.02 3.00
CA SER A 388 2.12 11.15 3.65
C SER A 388 0.95 11.69 2.83
N TYR A 389 0.13 12.56 3.44
CA TYR A 389 -1.09 13.11 2.83
C TYR A 389 -0.87 13.81 1.47
N ALA A 390 0.34 14.29 1.21
CA ALA A 390 0.79 14.75 -0.10
C ALA A 390 0.46 13.75 -1.22
N SER A 391 0.81 12.46 -1.07
CA SER A 391 0.54 11.44 -2.10
C SER A 391 -0.95 11.14 -2.29
N ALA A 392 -1.80 11.39 -1.28
CA ALA A 392 -3.24 11.25 -1.38
C ALA A 392 -3.89 12.34 -2.25
N LEU A 393 -3.47 13.60 -2.09
CA LEU A 393 -3.94 14.71 -2.94
C LEU A 393 -3.30 14.64 -4.34
N TRP A 394 -1.99 14.45 -4.41
CA TRP A 394 -1.25 14.30 -5.66
C TRP A 394 -1.83 13.19 -6.54
N GLY A 395 -2.06 11.99 -5.99
CA GLY A 395 -2.59 10.86 -6.74
C GLY A 395 -4.02 11.07 -7.28
N LEU A 396 -4.83 11.90 -6.61
CA LEU A 396 -6.15 12.29 -7.11
C LEU A 396 -6.06 13.31 -8.25
N ASP A 397 -5.21 14.33 -8.08
CA ASP A 397 -5.02 15.41 -9.05
C ASP A 397 -4.38 14.90 -10.35
N TYR A 398 -3.27 14.18 -10.23
CA TYR A 398 -2.59 13.51 -11.34
C TYR A 398 -3.49 12.49 -12.05
N GLY A 399 -4.31 11.74 -11.31
CA GLY A 399 -5.28 10.81 -11.89
C GLY A 399 -6.38 11.49 -12.71
N LEU A 400 -6.93 12.60 -12.22
CA LEU A 400 -7.92 13.39 -12.96
C LEU A 400 -7.29 14.12 -14.16
N THR A 401 -6.03 14.56 -14.01
CA THR A 401 -5.23 15.16 -15.08
C THR A 401 -4.96 14.17 -16.21
N MET A 402 -4.60 12.92 -15.90
CA MET A 402 -4.49 11.85 -16.90
C MET A 402 -5.82 11.55 -17.60
N ALA A 403 -6.93 11.49 -16.84
CA ALA A 403 -8.26 11.28 -17.43
C ALA A 403 -8.62 12.42 -18.40
N ALA A 404 -8.42 13.68 -18.00
CA ALA A 404 -8.58 14.85 -18.87
C ALA A 404 -7.65 14.82 -20.10
N GLY A 405 -6.41 14.36 -19.94
CA GLY A 405 -5.43 14.15 -21.02
C GLY A 405 -5.73 13.00 -22.00
N GLY A 406 -6.83 12.27 -21.79
CA GLY A 406 -7.28 11.20 -22.70
C GLY A 406 -6.67 9.81 -22.41
N PHE A 407 -6.04 9.61 -21.26
CA PHE A 407 -5.78 8.25 -20.79
C PHE A 407 -7.10 7.50 -20.55
N SER A 408 -7.05 6.18 -20.66
CA SER A 408 -8.18 5.27 -20.46
C SER A 408 -8.09 4.48 -19.15
N GLY A 409 -6.93 4.53 -18.49
CA GLY A 409 -6.66 3.93 -17.19
C GLY A 409 -5.22 4.19 -16.74
N ALA A 410 -4.96 4.03 -15.45
CA ALA A 410 -3.67 4.19 -14.81
C ALA A 410 -3.52 3.24 -13.62
N LEU A 411 -2.31 2.74 -13.37
CA LEU A 411 -2.05 1.65 -12.42
C LEU A 411 -0.96 2.04 -11.40
N LEU A 412 -1.35 2.24 -10.14
CA LEU A 412 -0.40 2.54 -9.05
C LEU A 412 0.47 1.32 -8.73
N HIS A 413 1.80 1.45 -8.78
CA HIS A 413 2.69 0.33 -8.48
C HIS A 413 2.69 -0.07 -6.99
N VAL A 414 2.73 -1.39 -6.76
CA VAL A 414 2.82 -2.07 -5.48
C VAL A 414 3.98 -3.06 -5.54
N SER A 415 4.98 -2.84 -4.69
CA SER A 415 6.21 -3.64 -4.60
C SER A 415 6.42 -4.22 -3.20
N GLY A 416 7.64 -4.67 -2.92
CA GLY A 416 8.04 -5.20 -1.61
C GLY A 416 7.82 -4.21 -0.47
N SER A 417 7.61 -4.71 0.75
CA SER A 417 7.29 -3.91 1.96
C SER A 417 8.39 -2.93 2.42
N THR A 418 9.48 -2.80 1.67
CA THR A 418 10.54 -1.79 1.83
C THR A 418 10.30 -0.51 1.02
N VAL A 419 9.18 -0.39 0.29
CA VAL A 419 8.85 0.83 -0.48
C VAL A 419 7.82 1.72 0.23
N TYR A 420 8.01 3.04 0.14
CA TYR A 420 7.17 4.06 0.77
C TYR A 420 5.88 4.34 -0.01
N TYR A 421 5.88 4.11 -1.32
CA TYR A 421 4.76 4.45 -2.19
C TYR A 421 3.61 3.44 -2.20
N ASN A 422 3.75 2.31 -1.49
CA ASN A 422 2.78 1.22 -1.55
C ASN A 422 1.41 1.69 -1.05
N PRO A 423 0.31 1.60 -1.82
CA PRO A 423 -1.03 1.94 -1.35
C PRO A 423 -1.47 1.07 -0.16
N PHE A 424 -1.05 -0.19 -0.15
CA PHE A 424 -1.30 -1.14 0.92
C PHE A 424 -0.08 -2.04 1.10
N THR A 425 0.26 -2.36 2.35
CA THR A 425 1.41 -3.20 2.69
C THR A 425 1.01 -4.24 3.74
N PRO A 426 1.20 -5.56 3.46
CA PRO A 426 1.01 -6.60 4.46
C PRO A 426 2.05 -6.49 5.60
N PRO A 427 1.73 -6.98 6.81
CA PRO A 427 2.72 -7.09 7.87
C PRO A 427 3.85 -8.07 7.47
N PRO A 428 5.07 -7.91 8.01
CA PRO A 428 6.15 -8.87 7.79
C PRO A 428 5.72 -10.29 8.19
N THR A 429 6.20 -11.31 7.48
CA THR A 429 5.72 -12.69 7.62
C THR A 429 5.75 -13.19 9.07
N ASN A 430 6.82 -12.89 9.81
CA ASN A 430 7.00 -13.24 11.22
C ASN A 430 6.13 -12.44 12.21
N GLN A 431 5.39 -11.42 11.74
CA GLN A 431 4.50 -10.57 12.55
C GLN A 431 3.02 -10.67 12.13
N SER A 432 2.73 -11.39 11.04
CA SER A 432 1.39 -11.63 10.48
C SER A 432 0.38 -12.33 11.41
N THR A 433 0.84 -12.81 12.57
CA THR A 433 0.01 -13.44 13.61
C THR A 433 -0.51 -12.47 14.69
N TYR A 434 0.04 -11.25 14.77
CA TYR A 434 -0.33 -10.24 15.76
C TYR A 434 -0.43 -8.80 15.22
N ARG A 435 -0.05 -8.57 13.95
CA ARG A 435 -0.20 -7.29 13.23
C ARG A 435 -1.17 -7.42 12.06
N GLN A 436 -1.89 -6.35 11.76
CA GLN A 436 -2.71 -6.26 10.55
C GLN A 436 -1.94 -5.51 9.44
N TRP A 437 -2.62 -5.14 8.35
CA TRP A 437 -2.00 -4.41 7.24
C TRP A 437 -1.85 -2.92 7.57
N THR A 438 -0.97 -2.25 6.81
CA THR A 438 -0.88 -0.79 6.75
C THR A 438 -1.48 -0.32 5.43
N ILE A 439 -2.37 0.68 5.48
CA ILE A 439 -2.94 1.34 4.31
C ILE A 439 -2.37 2.75 4.25
N SER A 440 -1.63 3.04 3.19
CA SER A 440 -0.89 4.30 3.04
C SER A 440 -1.81 5.40 2.48
N PRO A 441 -1.45 6.69 2.66
CA PRO A 441 -2.26 7.82 2.21
C PRO A 441 -2.71 7.75 0.75
N ILE A 442 -1.84 7.28 -0.16
CA ILE A 442 -2.17 7.17 -1.58
C ILE A 442 -3.33 6.21 -1.90
N PHE A 443 -3.67 5.23 -1.05
CA PHE A 443 -4.86 4.39 -1.29
C PHE A 443 -6.18 5.18 -1.15
N TYR A 444 -6.21 6.27 -0.38
CA TYR A 444 -7.37 7.16 -0.37
C TYR A 444 -7.62 7.76 -1.76
N ALA A 445 -6.58 7.95 -2.60
CA ALA A 445 -6.75 8.37 -3.97
C ALA A 445 -7.48 7.31 -4.81
N SER A 446 -7.12 6.02 -4.71
CA SER A 446 -7.85 4.94 -5.38
C SER A 446 -9.30 4.85 -4.91
N LEU A 447 -9.54 4.93 -3.60
CA LEU A 447 -10.87 4.88 -2.99
C LEU A 447 -11.78 6.01 -3.50
N ILE A 448 -11.23 7.22 -3.57
CA ILE A 448 -11.96 8.43 -3.95
C ILE A 448 -12.12 8.53 -5.47
N MET A 449 -11.12 8.15 -6.27
CA MET A 449 -11.22 8.14 -7.74
C MET A 449 -12.34 7.21 -8.23
N ALA A 450 -12.45 6.02 -7.63
CA ALA A 450 -13.57 5.11 -7.89
C ALA A 450 -14.94 5.75 -7.53
N GLU A 451 -14.99 6.63 -6.52
CA GLU A 451 -16.18 7.38 -6.10
C GLU A 451 -16.46 8.63 -6.96
N ILE A 452 -15.41 9.24 -7.54
CA ILE A 452 -15.49 10.38 -8.47
C ILE A 452 -16.07 9.93 -9.82
N LEU A 453 -15.54 8.83 -10.37
CA LEU A 453 -15.90 8.32 -11.69
C LEU A 453 -17.19 7.47 -11.67
N GLY A 454 -17.42 6.75 -10.57
CA GLY A 454 -18.64 5.96 -10.37
C GLY A 454 -18.75 4.72 -11.25
N PRO A 455 -19.83 3.92 -11.13
CA PRO A 455 -19.91 2.59 -11.71
C PRO A 455 -20.48 2.58 -13.14
N THR A 456 -20.83 3.73 -13.72
CA THR A 456 -21.53 3.78 -15.03
C THR A 456 -20.62 3.55 -16.23
N ASN A 457 -19.31 3.81 -16.08
CA ASN A 457 -18.33 3.89 -17.16
C ASN A 457 -18.69 4.93 -18.25
N THR A 458 -19.46 5.96 -17.88
CA THR A 458 -19.81 7.11 -18.73
C THR A 458 -19.17 8.41 -18.26
N ALA A 459 -18.23 8.34 -17.32
CA ALA A 459 -17.59 9.51 -16.73
C ALA A 459 -16.70 10.22 -17.75
N GLN A 460 -16.91 11.51 -17.94
CA GLN A 460 -16.03 12.40 -18.69
C GLN A 460 -15.47 13.45 -17.72
N VAL A 461 -14.16 13.65 -17.72
CA VAL A 461 -13.44 14.57 -16.82
C VAL A 461 -13.00 15.79 -17.59
N VAL A 462 -13.11 16.97 -16.98
CA VAL A 462 -12.57 18.24 -17.47
C VAL A 462 -11.87 18.96 -16.32
N ASP A 463 -10.65 19.41 -16.54
CA ASP A 463 -10.01 20.40 -15.66
C ASP A 463 -10.69 21.76 -15.84
N LEU A 464 -11.11 22.37 -14.73
CA LEU A 464 -11.84 23.65 -14.72
C LEU A 464 -10.90 24.88 -14.66
N GLN A 465 -9.58 24.69 -14.64
CA GLN A 465 -8.56 25.75 -14.53
C GLN A 465 -8.87 26.71 -13.37
N ALA A 466 -9.25 26.11 -12.24
CA ALA A 466 -9.86 26.79 -11.11
C ALA A 466 -8.98 27.88 -10.50
N ASN A 467 -9.64 28.89 -9.93
CA ASN A 467 -8.99 30.00 -9.22
C ASN A 467 -7.92 30.71 -10.08
N THR A 468 -8.14 30.78 -11.40
CA THR A 468 -7.21 31.31 -12.43
C THR A 468 -5.98 30.42 -12.67
N GLY A 469 -6.19 29.11 -12.82
CA GLY A 469 -5.10 28.13 -13.03
C GLY A 469 -4.21 27.98 -11.78
N SER A 470 -4.81 27.98 -10.59
CA SER A 470 -4.06 27.97 -9.33
C SER A 470 -3.46 26.60 -9.01
N ASN A 471 -2.14 26.49 -9.08
CA ASN A 471 -1.39 25.28 -8.69
C ASN A 471 -1.74 24.72 -7.31
N SER A 472 -2.15 25.56 -6.35
CA SER A 472 -2.52 25.12 -4.99
C SER A 472 -4.00 24.77 -4.82
N THR A 473 -4.87 25.15 -5.77
CA THR A 473 -6.34 24.97 -5.66
C THR A 473 -7.01 24.52 -6.98
N PRO A 474 -6.53 23.44 -7.64
CA PRO A 474 -7.16 22.93 -8.86
C PRO A 474 -8.56 22.35 -8.59
N ALA A 475 -9.36 22.21 -9.65
CA ALA A 475 -10.66 21.55 -9.58
C ALA A 475 -11.05 20.94 -10.93
N PHE A 476 -11.79 19.84 -10.88
CA PHE A 476 -12.25 19.11 -12.06
C PHE A 476 -13.77 18.96 -12.04
N GLY A 477 -14.40 19.12 -13.21
CA GLY A 477 -15.79 18.79 -13.45
C GLY A 477 -15.91 17.36 -13.97
N ILE A 478 -16.87 16.60 -13.46
CA ILE A 478 -17.12 15.22 -13.88
C ILE A 478 -18.57 15.11 -14.35
N TYR A 479 -18.72 14.69 -15.61
CA TYR A 479 -20.00 14.49 -16.26
C TYR A 479 -20.27 12.98 -16.40
N GLU A 480 -21.45 12.51 -16.02
CA GLU A 480 -21.91 11.13 -16.29
C GLU A 480 -23.18 11.20 -17.15
N ASN A 481 -23.37 10.24 -18.05
CA ASN A 481 -24.52 10.17 -18.97
C ASN A 481 -24.80 11.51 -19.69
N GLY A 482 -23.74 12.27 -19.98
CA GLY A 482 -23.80 13.56 -20.66
C GLY A 482 -24.25 14.76 -19.81
N LYS A 483 -24.30 14.66 -18.47
CA LYS A 483 -24.71 15.73 -17.54
C LYS A 483 -23.70 15.92 -16.39
N PRO A 484 -23.57 17.11 -15.78
CA PRO A 484 -22.76 17.27 -14.58
C PRO A 484 -23.20 16.32 -13.46
N ALA A 485 -22.27 15.55 -12.92
CA ALA A 485 -22.50 14.58 -11.84
C ALA A 485 -21.76 14.95 -10.55
N ARG A 486 -20.49 15.39 -10.68
CA ARG A 486 -19.63 15.76 -9.54
C ARG A 486 -18.67 16.90 -9.88
N VAL A 487 -18.13 17.55 -8.84
CA VAL A 487 -16.92 18.37 -8.91
C VAL A 487 -15.95 17.90 -7.84
N ALA A 488 -14.70 17.74 -8.24
CA ALA A 488 -13.55 17.53 -7.36
C ALA A 488 -12.88 18.89 -7.09
N LEU A 489 -12.70 19.26 -5.82
CA LEU A 489 -12.05 20.50 -5.38
C LEU A 489 -10.83 20.17 -4.50
N PHE A 490 -9.68 20.81 -4.74
CA PHE A 490 -8.42 20.55 -4.03
C PHE A 490 -7.91 21.76 -3.27
N ASN A 491 -7.18 21.55 -2.18
CA ASN A 491 -6.41 22.56 -1.48
C ASN A 491 -5.10 21.95 -0.93
N TYR A 492 -3.97 22.28 -1.56
CA TYR A 492 -2.65 21.80 -1.16
C TYR A 492 -2.02 22.59 0.01
N LEU A 493 -2.56 23.77 0.33
CA LEU A 493 -2.03 24.66 1.37
C LEU A 493 -2.19 24.04 2.76
N THR A 494 -1.18 24.14 3.62
CA THR A 494 -1.29 23.72 5.04
C THR A 494 -1.46 24.94 5.92
N ASP A 495 -2.61 25.06 6.60
CA ASP A 495 -2.89 26.23 7.45
C ASP A 495 -3.82 25.89 8.62
N ALA A 496 -3.21 25.58 9.77
CA ALA A 496 -3.91 25.30 11.02
C ALA A 496 -4.68 26.51 11.61
N SER A 497 -4.55 27.72 11.07
CA SER A 497 -5.42 28.85 11.42
C SER A 497 -6.77 28.82 10.69
N GLY A 498 -6.86 28.04 9.61
CA GLY A 498 -8.02 27.96 8.73
C GLY A 498 -8.20 29.16 7.78
N ALA A 499 -7.32 30.17 7.80
CA ALA A 499 -7.42 31.36 6.96
C ALA A 499 -7.33 31.03 5.45
N SER A 500 -6.60 29.97 5.09
CA SER A 500 -6.45 29.43 3.74
C SER A 500 -7.60 28.49 3.31
N THR A 501 -8.66 28.37 4.12
CA THR A 501 -9.92 27.71 3.73
C THR A 501 -10.64 28.57 2.70
N TYR A 502 -10.79 28.09 1.47
CA TYR A 502 -11.51 28.81 0.43
C TYR A 502 -12.99 28.42 0.34
N THR A 503 -13.78 29.23 -0.37
CA THR A 503 -15.16 28.91 -0.78
C THR A 503 -15.29 28.99 -2.30
N ALA A 504 -15.63 27.88 -2.94
CA ALA A 504 -15.95 27.81 -4.36
C ALA A 504 -17.47 27.99 -4.57
N SER A 505 -17.83 28.99 -5.37
CA SER A 505 -19.19 29.25 -5.85
C SER A 505 -19.44 28.43 -7.11
N ILE A 506 -19.99 27.21 -6.99
CA ILE A 506 -20.28 26.35 -8.14
C ILE A 506 -21.67 26.69 -8.69
N GLY A 507 -21.72 27.36 -9.85
CA GLY A 507 -22.92 27.59 -10.63
C GLY A 507 -23.17 26.47 -11.64
N ILE A 508 -24.40 25.96 -11.70
CA ILE A 508 -24.82 24.95 -12.69
C ILE A 508 -25.90 25.53 -13.61
N SER A 509 -25.79 25.24 -14.91
CA SER A 509 -26.72 25.70 -15.94
C SER A 509 -28.08 24.96 -15.93
N GLY A 510 -28.61 24.63 -14.75
CA GLY A 510 -29.83 23.86 -14.52
C GLY A 510 -30.26 23.91 -13.06
N SER A 511 -31.48 23.45 -12.75
CA SER A 511 -32.06 23.55 -11.41
C SER A 511 -31.35 22.68 -10.38
N VAL A 512 -30.66 23.30 -9.42
CA VAL A 512 -30.01 22.61 -8.28
C VAL A 512 -30.32 23.37 -6.99
N SER A 513 -31.02 22.71 -6.07
CA SER A 513 -31.46 23.26 -4.77
C SER A 513 -30.55 22.86 -3.60
N GLN A 514 -29.86 21.73 -3.71
CA GLN A 514 -28.91 21.22 -2.72
C GLN A 514 -27.89 20.30 -3.38
N VAL A 515 -26.76 20.07 -2.70
CA VAL A 515 -25.72 19.11 -3.11
C VAL A 515 -25.21 18.33 -1.91
N LYS A 516 -24.70 17.12 -2.17
CA LYS A 516 -23.98 16.31 -1.19
C LYS A 516 -22.49 16.58 -1.30
N VAL A 517 -21.79 16.67 -0.17
CA VAL A 517 -20.33 16.86 -0.12
C VAL A 517 -19.69 15.87 0.83
N LYS A 518 -18.62 15.21 0.36
CA LYS A 518 -17.68 14.45 1.18
C LYS A 518 -16.32 15.13 1.16
N TYR A 519 -15.58 14.97 2.25
CA TYR A 519 -14.26 15.59 2.43
C TYR A 519 -13.18 14.54 2.68
N LEU A 520 -12.03 14.73 2.06
CA LEU A 520 -10.77 14.13 2.47
C LEU A 520 -10.00 15.19 3.27
N THR A 521 -9.54 14.84 4.47
CA THR A 521 -8.91 15.78 5.40
C THR A 521 -7.75 15.15 6.16
N ALA A 522 -6.74 15.99 6.43
CA ALA A 522 -5.67 15.79 7.39
C ALA A 522 -5.34 17.14 8.05
N ASP A 523 -4.63 17.14 9.16
CA ASP A 523 -4.17 18.35 9.86
C ASP A 523 -2.97 19.02 9.15
N SER A 524 -2.26 18.28 8.28
CA SER A 524 -1.09 18.74 7.51
C SER A 524 -0.86 17.93 6.23
N ILE A 525 -0.22 18.55 5.22
CA ILE A 525 0.17 17.87 3.96
C ILE A 525 1.25 16.79 4.17
N THR A 526 2.06 16.90 5.23
CA THR A 526 3.14 15.94 5.54
C THR A 526 2.72 14.80 6.47
N GLN A 527 1.42 14.70 6.78
CA GLN A 527 0.88 13.79 7.78
C GLN A 527 0.69 12.36 7.26
N LYS A 528 1.19 11.36 8.00
CA LYS A 528 1.21 9.94 7.58
C LYS A 528 0.00 9.12 8.05
N THR A 529 -0.68 9.55 9.10
CA THR A 529 -1.80 8.84 9.76
C THR A 529 -2.91 9.82 10.21
N ASN A 530 -4.03 9.35 10.75
CA ASN A 530 -5.20 10.19 11.10
C ASN A 530 -5.79 10.97 9.90
N ILE A 531 -5.60 10.45 8.68
CA ILE A 531 -6.28 10.94 7.47
C ILE A 531 -7.71 10.39 7.46
N SER A 532 -8.68 11.19 7.02
CA SER A 532 -10.09 10.80 7.00
C SER A 532 -10.75 11.07 5.66
N TRP A 533 -11.40 10.05 5.08
CA TRP A 533 -12.37 10.21 3.98
C TRP A 533 -13.78 10.14 4.55
N ALA A 534 -14.53 11.24 4.44
CA ALA A 534 -15.91 11.33 4.88
C ALA A 534 -16.12 10.86 6.33
N GLY A 535 -15.22 11.21 7.27
CA GLY A 535 -15.30 10.78 8.66
C GLY A 535 -14.79 9.36 8.94
N GLN A 536 -14.31 8.64 7.93
CA GLN A 536 -13.82 7.27 8.03
C GLN A 536 -12.32 7.16 7.72
N ASN A 537 -11.63 6.19 8.31
CA ASN A 537 -10.20 5.93 8.06
C ASN A 537 -9.90 4.42 8.04
N PHE A 538 -8.63 4.04 7.86
CA PHE A 538 -8.18 2.65 7.83
C PHE A 538 -7.45 2.19 9.12
N GLY A 539 -7.43 3.01 10.18
CA GLY A 539 -6.50 2.86 11.30
C GLY A 539 -5.12 3.49 11.02
N GLY A 540 -4.19 3.30 11.96
CA GLY A 540 -2.77 3.61 11.81
C GLY A 540 -1.95 2.45 11.22
N VAL A 541 -0.64 2.50 11.46
CA VAL A 541 0.31 1.51 10.96
C VAL A 541 0.06 0.15 11.62
N PHE A 542 -0.13 -0.90 10.81
CA PHE A 542 -0.49 -2.26 11.23
C PHE A 542 -1.88 -2.45 11.88
N GLU A 543 -2.79 -1.48 11.74
CA GLU A 543 -4.12 -1.48 12.38
C GLU A 543 -5.29 -1.75 11.41
N SER A 544 -5.01 -2.15 10.15
CA SER A 544 -6.04 -2.30 9.12
C SER A 544 -6.30 -3.73 8.66
N ASP A 545 -7.57 -4.16 8.69
CA ASP A 545 -8.06 -5.37 8.03
C ASP A 545 -8.67 -5.09 6.63
N GLY A 546 -8.34 -3.92 6.06
CA GLY A 546 -8.82 -3.48 4.74
C GLY A 546 -10.22 -2.87 4.73
N ARG A 547 -10.88 -2.74 5.89
CA ARG A 547 -12.19 -2.10 6.03
C ARG A 547 -12.06 -0.66 6.53
N LEU A 548 -12.96 0.21 6.07
CA LEU A 548 -13.13 1.55 6.62
C LEU A 548 -13.72 1.49 8.04
N GLN A 549 -13.12 2.24 8.95
CA GLN A 549 -13.53 2.40 10.35
C GLN A 549 -14.05 3.83 10.58
N GLY A 550 -14.96 4.00 11.55
CA GLY A 550 -15.62 5.28 11.84
C GLY A 550 -16.95 5.49 11.09
N ASN A 551 -17.64 6.57 11.42
CA ASN A 551 -18.97 6.89 10.89
C ASN A 551 -18.88 7.71 9.60
N VAL A 552 -19.63 7.34 8.57
CA VAL A 552 -19.70 8.11 7.32
C VAL A 552 -20.38 9.46 7.55
N SER A 553 -19.74 10.52 7.06
CA SER A 553 -20.13 11.92 7.21
C SER A 553 -20.28 12.55 5.84
N ILE A 554 -21.53 12.87 5.47
CA ILE A 554 -21.90 13.49 4.20
C ILE A 554 -22.61 14.80 4.53
N GLN A 555 -22.03 15.93 4.16
CA GLN A 555 -22.68 17.23 4.35
C GLN A 555 -23.69 17.47 3.23
N THR A 556 -24.82 18.08 3.56
CA THR A 556 -25.77 18.60 2.57
C THR A 556 -25.67 20.11 2.55
N VAL A 557 -25.34 20.69 1.41
CA VAL A 557 -25.21 22.14 1.22
C VAL A 557 -26.36 22.63 0.37
N ALA A 558 -27.15 23.57 0.88
CA ALA A 558 -28.21 24.22 0.12
C ALA A 558 -27.61 25.19 -0.92
N CYS A 559 -28.23 25.25 -2.10
CA CYS A 559 -27.81 26.10 -3.20
C CYS A 559 -28.85 27.21 -3.43
N SER A 560 -28.38 28.42 -3.77
CA SER A 560 -29.24 29.59 -4.00
C SER A 560 -29.06 30.06 -5.43
N ASN A 561 -30.16 30.26 -6.16
CA ASN A 561 -30.15 30.63 -7.59
C ASN A 561 -29.27 29.69 -8.46
N ASN A 562 -29.30 28.37 -8.18
CA ASN A 562 -28.45 27.34 -8.79
C ASN A 562 -26.93 27.51 -8.56
N VAL A 563 -26.53 28.29 -7.55
CA VAL A 563 -25.14 28.42 -7.08
C VAL A 563 -24.98 27.77 -5.72
N CYS A 564 -24.05 26.81 -5.62
CA CYS A 564 -23.73 26.07 -4.41
C CYS A 564 -22.42 26.61 -3.81
N GLN A 565 -22.41 26.92 -2.51
CA GLN A 565 -21.27 27.54 -1.82
C GLN A 565 -20.47 26.49 -1.03
N ILE A 566 -19.37 26.00 -1.61
CA ILE A 566 -18.62 24.86 -1.07
C ILE A 566 -17.32 25.35 -0.43
N LYS A 567 -17.15 25.08 0.87
CA LYS A 567 -15.90 25.37 1.58
C LYS A 567 -14.91 24.22 1.42
N VAL A 568 -13.61 24.49 1.34
CA VAL A 568 -12.56 23.46 1.28
C VAL A 568 -11.44 23.80 2.27
N PRO A 569 -11.15 22.92 3.26
CA PRO A 569 -10.14 23.19 4.30
C PRO A 569 -8.71 23.16 3.75
N ALA A 570 -7.73 23.56 4.57
CA ALA A 570 -6.32 23.71 4.20
C ALA A 570 -5.39 22.90 5.14
N PRO A 571 -4.91 21.69 4.74
CA PRO A 571 -5.08 21.07 3.44
C PRO A 571 -6.43 20.33 3.34
N GLY A 572 -6.82 19.94 2.12
CA GLY A 572 -8.10 19.28 1.95
C GLY A 572 -8.48 18.94 0.52
N PHE A 573 -9.47 18.08 0.40
CA PHE A 573 -10.17 17.83 -0.85
C PHE A 573 -11.66 17.67 -0.58
N ALA A 574 -12.52 18.12 -1.50
CA ALA A 574 -13.96 17.99 -1.41
C ALA A 574 -14.54 17.40 -2.70
N LEU A 575 -15.32 16.32 -2.57
CA LEU A 575 -16.14 15.77 -3.65
C LEU A 575 -17.58 16.24 -3.49
N VAL A 576 -17.98 17.14 -4.37
CA VAL A 576 -19.35 17.66 -4.48
C VAL A 576 -20.10 16.77 -5.47
N SER A 577 -21.33 16.38 -5.16
CA SER A 577 -22.21 15.69 -6.12
C SER A 577 -23.60 16.32 -6.24
N PHE A 578 -24.05 16.37 -7.50
CA PHE A 578 -25.33 16.91 -7.94
C PHE A 578 -26.38 15.81 -8.17
N VAL A 579 -26.03 14.55 -7.91
CA VAL A 579 -26.88 13.38 -8.14
C VAL A 579 -27.52 12.96 -6.82
N ASP A 580 -28.86 12.95 -6.74
CA ASP A 580 -29.59 12.63 -5.50
C ASP A 580 -29.24 11.23 -4.94
N SER A 581 -28.96 10.25 -5.81
CA SER A 581 -28.54 8.89 -5.42
C SER A 581 -27.04 8.77 -5.10
N ALA A 582 -26.24 9.83 -5.20
CA ALA A 582 -24.82 9.76 -4.89
C ALA A 582 -24.57 9.33 -3.44
N PHE A 583 -23.50 8.57 -3.24
CA PHE A 583 -23.04 8.03 -1.97
C PHE A 583 -23.97 6.98 -1.34
N THR A 584 -25.07 6.59 -1.99
CA THR A 584 -25.99 5.55 -1.47
C THR A 584 -25.34 4.18 -1.42
N GLU A 585 -24.46 3.90 -2.39
CA GLU A 585 -23.55 2.75 -2.46
C GLU A 585 -22.52 2.71 -1.31
N THR A 586 -22.38 3.81 -0.56
CA THR A 586 -21.50 3.92 0.63
C THR A 586 -22.25 4.18 1.94
N SER A 587 -23.51 4.64 1.90
CA SER A 587 -24.28 5.02 3.09
C SER A 587 -25.15 3.91 3.66
N ALA A 588 -25.31 2.79 2.93
CA ALA A 588 -26.03 1.61 3.40
C ALA A 588 -25.05 0.47 3.73
N ALA A 589 -24.88 0.17 5.01
CA ALA A 589 -23.95 -0.85 5.51
C ALA A 589 -24.01 -2.24 4.81
N PRO A 590 -25.15 -2.80 4.38
CA PRO A 590 -25.17 -4.10 3.70
C PRO A 590 -24.71 -4.08 2.23
N ALA A 591 -24.33 -2.93 1.66
CA ALA A 591 -23.94 -2.81 0.24
C ALA A 591 -22.50 -3.29 -0.04
N ILE A 592 -21.60 -3.22 0.93
CA ILE A 592 -20.17 -3.52 0.75
C ILE A 592 -19.89 -4.92 1.32
N ALA A 593 -19.61 -5.88 0.44
CA ALA A 593 -19.21 -7.22 0.85
C ALA A 593 -17.90 -7.18 1.65
N THR A 594 -17.84 -7.86 2.78
CA THR A 594 -16.62 -8.05 3.56
C THR A 594 -16.32 -9.53 3.66
N TYR A 595 -15.04 -9.88 3.66
CA TYR A 595 -14.55 -11.25 3.67
C TYR A 595 -13.98 -11.57 5.06
N SER A 596 -14.02 -12.85 5.42
CA SER A 596 -13.47 -13.37 6.66
C SER A 596 -12.59 -14.58 6.38
N THR A 597 -11.56 -14.77 7.20
CA THR A 597 -10.67 -15.93 7.08
C THR A 597 -11.29 -17.15 7.77
N THR A 598 -11.17 -18.31 7.13
CA THR A 598 -11.45 -19.63 7.74
C THR A 598 -10.25 -20.15 8.54
N THR A 599 -9.08 -19.51 8.44
CA THR A 599 -7.86 -19.87 9.18
C THR A 599 -7.38 -18.72 10.07
N THR A 600 -7.30 -18.97 11.37
CA THR A 600 -6.95 -17.97 12.38
C THR A 600 -5.44 -17.84 12.55
N THR A 601 -4.82 -16.85 11.90
CA THR A 601 -3.42 -16.48 12.13
C THR A 601 -3.26 -15.72 13.46
N GLY A 602 -3.35 -16.42 14.59
CA GLY A 602 -2.96 -15.95 15.94
C GLY A 602 -3.82 -14.85 16.60
N TRP A 603 -4.45 -13.96 15.83
CA TRP A 603 -5.03 -12.69 16.29
C TRP A 603 -6.08 -12.81 17.42
N GLN A 604 -6.77 -13.95 17.52
CA GLN A 604 -7.74 -14.21 18.61
C GLN A 604 -7.09 -14.38 20.00
N PHE A 605 -5.79 -14.62 20.09
CA PHE A 605 -5.10 -14.80 21.38
C PHE A 605 -4.63 -13.49 22.03
N THR A 606 -4.51 -12.39 21.28
CA THR A 606 -4.01 -11.11 21.81
C THR A 606 -5.13 -10.15 22.21
N ASN A 607 -6.13 -9.93 21.34
CA ASN A 607 -7.15 -8.89 21.55
C ASN A 607 -8.47 -9.35 22.20
N THR A 608 -8.67 -10.66 22.42
CA THR A 608 -9.86 -11.19 23.12
C THR A 608 -9.56 -11.86 24.47
N GLY A 609 -8.54 -11.33 25.15
CA GLY A 609 -8.25 -11.58 26.56
C GLY A 609 -7.36 -12.78 26.83
N LEU A 610 -6.20 -12.51 27.44
CA LEU A 610 -5.37 -13.49 28.13
C LEU A 610 -6.17 -14.15 29.27
N ARG A 611 -6.90 -15.22 28.95
CA ARG A 611 -7.56 -16.10 29.93
C ARG A 611 -6.53 -16.98 30.63
N VAL A 612 -5.69 -16.35 31.46
CA VAL A 612 -4.91 -17.07 32.48
C VAL A 612 -5.91 -17.87 33.30
N ASN A 613 -5.74 -19.19 33.36
CA ASN A 613 -6.57 -20.05 34.19
C ASN A 613 -6.51 -19.53 35.64
N PRO A 614 -7.65 -19.22 36.31
CA PRO A 614 -7.64 -18.70 37.67
C PRO A 614 -6.84 -19.56 38.66
N THR A 615 -6.80 -20.88 38.45
CA THR A 615 -5.97 -21.81 39.25
C THR A 615 -4.47 -21.59 39.02
N VAL A 616 -4.05 -21.28 37.79
CA VAL A 616 -2.64 -20.97 37.46
C VAL A 616 -2.24 -19.60 38.02
N LEU A 617 -3.15 -18.62 38.00
CA LEU A 617 -2.92 -17.33 38.65
C LEU A 617 -2.81 -17.49 40.19
N ALA A 618 -3.62 -18.36 40.78
CA ALA A 618 -3.58 -18.68 42.21
C ALA A 618 -2.35 -19.48 42.67
N THR A 619 -1.61 -20.11 41.74
CA THR A 619 -0.34 -20.81 42.01
C THR A 619 0.89 -20.13 41.42
N SER A 620 0.75 -18.93 40.84
CA SER A 620 1.88 -18.14 40.39
C SER A 620 2.55 -17.47 41.59
N ASN A 621 3.88 -17.53 41.69
CA ASN A 621 4.63 -17.27 42.93
C ASN A 621 4.80 -15.78 43.26
N GLY A 622 3.70 -15.06 43.45
CA GLY A 622 3.65 -13.65 43.87
C GLY A 622 2.89 -13.48 45.19
N HIS A 623 3.63 -13.50 46.30
CA HIS A 623 3.27 -13.17 47.70
C HIS A 623 1.78 -13.13 48.11
N ASN A 624 1.40 -13.99 49.07
CA ASN A 624 0.04 -14.03 49.59
C ASN A 624 -0.39 -12.71 50.29
N ALA A 625 -1.70 -12.42 50.23
CA ALA A 625 -2.29 -11.24 50.87
C ALA A 625 -2.33 -11.32 52.42
N ALA A 626 -1.89 -12.44 53.02
CA ALA A 626 -1.80 -12.60 54.47
C ALA A 626 -0.50 -11.99 55.06
N ALA A 627 0.54 -11.82 54.24
CA ALA A 627 1.82 -11.24 54.67
C ALA A 627 1.79 -9.71 54.89
N LEU A 628 0.76 -9.02 54.39
CA LEU A 628 0.66 -7.54 54.41
C LEU A 628 0.07 -6.94 55.71
N LEU A 629 -0.16 -7.75 56.74
CA LEU A 629 -0.74 -7.29 58.01
C LEU A 629 0.29 -6.85 59.08
N VAL A 630 1.59 -6.78 58.75
CA VAL A 630 2.64 -6.33 59.69
C VAL A 630 3.58 -5.30 59.04
N GLY A 631 3.30 -4.01 59.29
CA GLY A 631 4.30 -2.94 59.28
C GLY A 631 4.27 -1.93 58.11
N GLY A 632 4.52 -0.66 58.44
CA GLY A 632 5.04 0.35 57.50
C GLY A 632 4.04 1.23 56.74
N ARG A 633 3.51 2.28 57.40
CA ARG A 633 2.90 3.42 56.67
C ARG A 633 3.94 4.52 56.39
N THR A 634 4.11 4.87 55.12
CA THR A 634 4.61 6.18 54.64
C THR A 634 3.93 6.41 53.29
N SER A 635 3.13 7.46 53.05
CA SER A 635 3.25 8.84 53.50
C SER A 635 2.05 9.37 54.32
N HIS A 636 2.11 10.65 54.67
CA HIS A 636 1.11 11.38 55.47
C HIS A 636 0.61 12.58 54.65
N GLU A 637 -0.67 12.63 54.35
CA GLU A 637 -1.43 13.88 54.23
C GLU A 637 -2.75 13.72 55.01
N ALA A 638 -3.36 14.82 55.43
CA ALA A 638 -4.37 14.81 56.49
C ALA A 638 -5.71 15.35 56.03
N SER A 639 -6.80 14.75 56.53
CA SER A 639 -7.94 15.49 57.10
C SER A 639 -8.97 14.58 57.78
N VAL A 640 -9.80 15.19 58.64
CA VAL A 640 -11.08 14.70 59.21
C VAL A 640 -11.08 13.52 60.21
N MET A 641 -10.84 13.87 61.48
CA MET A 641 -11.65 13.57 62.70
C MET A 641 -12.09 12.15 63.12
N GLU A 642 -11.86 11.87 64.42
CA GLU A 642 -12.72 11.14 65.40
C GLU A 642 -13.07 9.64 65.21
N ALA A 643 -13.21 8.81 66.27
CA ALA A 643 -12.82 8.92 67.68
C ALA A 643 -12.81 7.54 68.38
N ALA A 644 -12.03 7.42 69.48
CA ALA A 644 -12.06 6.38 70.53
C ALA A 644 -11.86 4.88 70.14
N GLY A 645 -11.26 4.02 70.98
CA GLY A 645 -10.48 4.33 72.20
C GLY A 645 -10.08 3.11 73.06
N LEU A 646 -8.86 3.17 73.61
CA LEU A 646 -8.35 2.50 74.82
C LEU A 646 -8.22 0.96 74.93
N SER A 647 -7.38 0.56 75.90
CA SER A 647 -7.40 -0.71 76.68
C SER A 647 -6.70 -1.96 76.11
N ILE A 648 -5.89 -2.77 76.84
CA ILE A 648 -4.97 -2.54 78.00
C ILE A 648 -4.10 -3.81 78.25
N LYS A 649 -2.78 -3.65 78.58
CA LYS A 649 -1.89 -4.62 79.31
C LYS A 649 -1.64 -6.03 78.67
N THR A 650 -0.67 -6.89 79.05
CA THR A 650 0.67 -6.85 79.73
C THR A 650 1.32 -8.26 79.52
N ILE A 651 2.58 -8.49 80.00
CA ILE A 651 3.41 -9.73 79.98
C ILE A 651 4.30 -9.84 78.71
N ALA A 652 5.65 -9.80 78.67
CA ALA A 652 6.80 -9.84 79.61
C ALA A 652 7.57 -11.18 79.74
N ILE A 653 8.90 -11.10 79.97
CA ILE A 653 9.82 -12.14 80.55
C ILE A 653 10.20 -13.32 79.61
N ILE A 654 11.45 -13.86 79.51
CA ILE A 654 12.83 -13.46 79.92
C ILE A 654 13.92 -14.36 79.23
N ALA A 655 15.19 -13.86 79.08
CA ALA A 655 16.49 -14.59 78.89
C ALA A 655 16.67 -15.71 77.80
N GLY A 656 17.89 -16.18 77.45
CA GLY A 656 19.23 -15.60 77.63
C GLY A 656 20.44 -16.59 77.60
N SER A 657 21.49 -16.21 76.84
CA SER A 657 22.95 -16.48 77.06
C SER A 657 23.61 -17.89 76.93
N VAL A 658 24.90 -17.88 76.51
CA VAL A 658 25.97 -18.92 76.60
C VAL A 658 25.80 -20.20 75.72
N GLY A 659 26.82 -20.82 75.08
CA GLY A 659 28.23 -20.45 74.80
C GLY A 659 29.28 -21.51 75.23
N GLY A 660 30.16 -22.02 74.33
CA GLY A 660 31.36 -22.78 74.73
C GLY A 660 31.99 -23.74 73.70
N ALA A 661 33.31 -23.97 73.84
CA ALA A 661 34.21 -24.92 73.13
C ALA A 661 34.29 -24.81 71.57
N VAL A 662 35.38 -24.43 70.87
CA VAL A 662 36.86 -24.37 71.06
C VAL A 662 37.61 -25.68 70.70
N LEU A 663 38.86 -25.53 70.19
CA LEU A 663 39.84 -26.52 69.68
C LEU A 663 39.64 -26.95 68.20
N LEU A 664 40.64 -26.92 67.29
CA LEU A 664 42.11 -26.74 67.36
C LEU A 664 42.72 -26.01 66.14
N MET A 665 43.86 -25.31 66.37
CA MET A 665 45.03 -25.00 65.49
C MET A 665 44.84 -24.40 64.06
N VAL A 666 45.67 -23.52 63.46
CA VAL A 666 46.73 -22.52 63.80
C VAL A 666 47.79 -22.50 62.66
N LEU A 667 47.87 -21.38 61.91
CA LEU A 667 48.97 -20.91 61.02
C LEU A 667 49.35 -21.76 59.77
N GLY A 668 49.98 -21.22 58.69
CA GLY A 668 50.27 -19.82 58.34
C GLY A 668 51.16 -19.62 57.07
N CYS A 669 51.10 -18.40 56.49
CA CYS A 669 52.10 -17.63 55.71
C CYS A 669 53.15 -18.23 54.71
N VAL A 670 53.17 -17.66 53.49
CA VAL A 670 54.33 -17.05 52.76
C VAL A 670 55.37 -17.91 51.96
N TRP A 671 55.30 -17.77 50.61
CA TRP A 671 56.35 -17.48 49.59
C TRP A 671 57.63 -18.33 49.35
N CYS A 672 57.84 -18.67 48.06
CA CYS A 672 59.11 -18.74 47.29
C CYS A 672 59.99 -20.02 47.25
N CYS A 673 60.16 -20.64 46.05
CA CYS A 673 61.49 -20.77 45.38
C CYS A 673 61.49 -21.39 43.94
N CYS A 674 62.46 -20.94 43.13
CA CYS A 674 62.66 -21.07 41.67
C CYS A 674 63.04 -22.45 41.05
N ARG A 675 62.67 -22.64 39.75
CA ARG A 675 63.48 -23.11 38.55
C ARG A 675 62.57 -23.76 37.47
N ARG A 676 62.75 -23.70 36.14
CA ARG A 676 63.58 -22.99 35.10
C ARG A 676 62.63 -22.77 33.87
N ARG A 677 62.63 -21.70 33.07
CA ARG A 677 63.53 -21.32 31.92
C ARG A 677 63.81 -22.46 30.92
N VAL A 678 63.85 -22.27 29.58
CA VAL A 678 64.29 -21.09 28.78
C VAL A 678 63.54 -20.96 27.41
N SER A 679 63.46 -19.74 26.83
CA SER A 679 63.43 -19.31 25.38
C SER A 679 62.79 -20.18 24.27
N GLY A 680 62.17 -19.68 23.19
CA GLY A 680 62.29 -18.42 22.41
C GLY A 680 62.19 -18.78 20.89
N LYS A 681 62.06 -17.94 19.86
CA LYS A 681 62.16 -16.47 19.63
C LYS A 681 61.38 -16.08 18.34
N TYR A 682 61.20 -14.77 18.10
CA TYR A 682 60.89 -13.97 16.87
C TYR A 682 60.93 -14.63 15.46
N ALA A 683 60.29 -14.10 14.39
CA ALA A 683 59.77 -12.74 14.11
C ALA A 683 58.58 -12.70 13.08
N LYS A 684 58.08 -11.48 12.77
CA LYS A 684 57.13 -11.18 11.65
C LYS A 684 57.88 -10.81 10.35
N LEU A 685 57.26 -10.91 9.17
CA LEU A 685 56.85 -9.75 8.31
C LEU A 685 56.22 -10.16 6.95
N HIS A 686 55.31 -9.29 6.48
CA HIS A 686 54.62 -9.07 5.19
C HIS A 686 55.07 -9.71 3.84
N ASP A 687 54.04 -10.06 3.02
CA ASP A 687 53.68 -9.62 1.63
C ASP A 687 54.75 -9.24 0.57
N PRO A 688 54.48 -9.29 -0.76
CA PRO A 688 53.23 -9.59 -1.50
C PRO A 688 53.37 -10.63 -2.66
N ALA A 689 52.34 -10.76 -3.52
CA ALA A 689 52.30 -11.63 -4.71
C ALA A 689 52.90 -11.01 -6.01
N PRO A 690 53.07 -11.81 -7.09
CA PRO A 690 52.51 -11.41 -8.39
C PRO A 690 51.89 -12.58 -9.23
N MET A 691 51.45 -12.27 -10.47
CA MET A 691 50.52 -13.04 -11.32
C MET A 691 51.18 -13.76 -12.52
N ALA A 692 50.58 -14.88 -12.99
CA ALA A 692 50.43 -15.33 -14.40
C ALA A 692 49.95 -16.82 -14.45
N ALA A 693 49.45 -17.42 -15.54
CA ALA A 693 48.55 -17.02 -16.65
C ALA A 693 48.33 -18.26 -17.57
N ALA A 694 47.17 -18.37 -18.25
CA ALA A 694 46.85 -19.34 -19.33
C ALA A 694 46.80 -20.86 -18.97
N GLU A 695 46.07 -21.75 -19.67
CA GLU A 695 44.88 -21.62 -20.54
C GLU A 695 44.09 -22.96 -20.64
N VAL A 696 42.80 -22.84 -21.00
CA VAL A 696 41.86 -23.80 -21.64
C VAL A 696 42.18 -25.32 -21.67
N HIS A 697 41.23 -26.13 -21.13
CA HIS A 697 40.68 -27.31 -21.85
C HIS A 697 39.31 -27.74 -21.27
N HIS A 698 38.37 -28.19 -22.14
CA HIS A 698 37.01 -28.60 -21.76
C HIS A 698 36.92 -30.01 -21.15
N ALA A 699 36.09 -30.18 -20.11
CA ALA A 699 35.49 -31.47 -19.71
C ALA A 699 34.14 -31.26 -18.99
N PHE A 700 33.21 -32.20 -19.14
CA PHE A 700 31.83 -32.15 -18.62
C PHE A 700 31.71 -33.08 -17.39
N VAL A 701 31.46 -32.53 -16.19
CA VAL A 701 31.19 -33.27 -14.93
C VAL A 701 30.20 -32.44 -14.07
N PRO A 702 29.20 -33.02 -13.38
CA PRO A 702 28.02 -32.28 -12.94
C PRO A 702 28.10 -31.62 -11.55
N TYR A 703 27.17 -30.67 -11.38
CA TYR A 703 26.51 -30.16 -10.16
C TYR A 703 26.93 -30.77 -8.80
N ASN A 704 27.31 -29.91 -7.85
CA ASN A 704 27.28 -30.21 -6.42
C ASN A 704 26.82 -28.97 -5.64
N GLU A 705 26.12 -29.16 -4.53
CA GLU A 705 25.46 -28.08 -3.78
C GLU A 705 26.43 -27.32 -2.84
N THR A 706 26.38 -26.00 -2.86
CA THR A 706 26.79 -25.16 -1.72
C THR A 706 25.74 -24.08 -1.46
N ARG A 707 24.76 -24.40 -0.63
CA ARG A 707 23.73 -23.46 -0.17
C ARG A 707 24.34 -22.43 0.77
N TYR A 708 23.84 -21.20 0.71
CA TYR A 708 23.93 -20.25 1.83
C TYR A 708 22.63 -20.32 2.63
N GLU A 709 22.58 -21.21 3.62
CA GLU A 709 21.43 -21.33 4.55
C GLU A 709 21.61 -20.33 5.70
N THR A 710 20.77 -19.28 5.73
CA THR A 710 20.64 -18.40 6.91
C THR A 710 19.60 -19.00 7.86
N ALA A 711 20.07 -19.65 8.92
CA ALA A 711 19.25 -20.49 9.79
C ALA A 711 18.20 -19.71 10.61
N TRP A 712 16.91 -19.82 10.22
CA TRP A 712 15.76 -19.43 11.06
C TRP A 712 14.52 -20.35 10.96
N ASP A 713 14.40 -21.19 9.93
CA ASP A 713 13.17 -21.97 9.64
C ASP A 713 13.04 -23.33 10.37
N GLU A 714 13.90 -23.66 11.35
CA GLU A 714 13.93 -25.03 11.93
C GLU A 714 12.93 -25.29 13.08
N VAL A 715 11.99 -24.38 13.33
CA VAL A 715 10.90 -24.57 14.32
C VAL A 715 9.54 -24.39 13.64
N HIS A 716 8.56 -25.25 14.02
CA HIS A 716 7.26 -25.51 13.37
C HIS A 716 7.28 -26.59 12.28
N ARG A 717 7.88 -27.76 12.56
CA ARG A 717 7.86 -28.94 11.66
C ARG A 717 6.68 -29.91 11.88
N ASP A 718 5.84 -29.68 12.89
CA ASP A 718 4.69 -30.51 13.26
C ASP A 718 3.48 -29.64 13.68
N GLU A 719 2.28 -30.23 13.62
CA GLU A 719 0.94 -29.65 13.85
C GLU A 719 0.46 -28.60 12.82
N ALA A 720 -0.72 -28.72 12.20
CA ALA A 720 -1.69 -29.84 12.20
C ALA A 720 -2.55 -29.87 10.92
N PHE A 721 -2.63 -31.03 10.26
CA PHE A 721 -3.61 -31.29 9.19
C PHE A 721 -4.96 -31.73 9.79
N ARG A 722 -6.01 -30.92 9.60
CA ARG A 722 -7.42 -31.37 9.66
C ARG A 722 -8.25 -30.69 8.57
N VAL A 723 -8.48 -31.42 7.49
CA VAL A 723 -9.38 -31.01 6.41
C VAL A 723 -10.83 -31.12 6.88
N SER A 724 -11.64 -30.09 6.63
CA SER A 724 -13.10 -30.18 6.69
C SER A 724 -13.69 -29.61 5.40
N THR A 725 -14.60 -30.36 4.78
CA THR A 725 -15.14 -30.03 3.46
C THR A 725 -16.17 -28.89 3.55
N ALA A 726 -15.83 -27.72 3.01
CA ALA A 726 -16.75 -26.60 2.90
C ALA A 726 -17.95 -26.97 2.01
N THR A 727 -19.16 -26.95 2.59
CA THR A 727 -20.42 -27.13 1.85
C THR A 727 -21.11 -25.77 1.73
N ALA A 728 -21.37 -25.32 0.51
CA ALA A 728 -21.97 -24.01 0.28
C ALA A 728 -23.41 -23.94 0.85
N TYR A 729 -23.70 -22.92 1.66
CA TYR A 729 -25.01 -22.75 2.28
C TYR A 729 -25.94 -21.94 1.38
N SER A 730 -27.04 -22.55 0.92
CA SER A 730 -28.00 -21.89 0.03
C SER A 730 -28.96 -20.96 0.81
N PRO A 731 -29.17 -19.71 0.38
CA PRO A 731 -29.99 -18.74 1.11
C PRO A 731 -31.49 -18.97 0.84
N ASN A 732 -32.10 -19.95 1.52
CA ASN A 732 -33.55 -20.08 1.52
C ASN A 732 -34.11 -20.76 2.79
N ARG A 733 -34.25 -19.97 3.87
CA ARG A 733 -35.20 -20.21 4.97
C ARG A 733 -35.62 -18.90 5.61
N SER A 734 -36.92 -18.75 5.82
CA SER A 734 -37.53 -17.55 6.41
C SER A 734 -37.16 -17.40 7.89
N ALA A 735 -36.93 -16.16 8.31
CA ALA A 735 -36.76 -15.84 9.73
C ALA A 735 -38.09 -16.09 10.47
N THR A 736 -38.05 -16.92 11.51
CA THR A 736 -39.17 -17.05 12.45
C THR A 736 -38.83 -16.20 13.68
N VAL A 737 -39.52 -15.08 13.86
CA VAL A 737 -39.29 -14.19 15.00
C VAL A 737 -39.93 -14.82 16.24
N PHE A 738 -39.12 -15.08 17.27
CA PHE A 738 -39.62 -15.20 18.63
C PHE A 738 -39.73 -13.80 19.22
N ASP A 739 -40.96 -13.30 19.34
CA ASP A 739 -41.27 -12.15 20.20
C ASP A 739 -41.98 -12.67 21.45
N SER A 740 -41.77 -12.01 22.59
CA SER A 740 -42.17 -12.46 23.91
C SER A 740 -42.99 -11.41 24.64
N ASN A 741 -44.30 -11.38 24.38
CA ASN A 741 -45.32 -10.89 25.32
C ASN A 741 -46.73 -11.33 24.87
N ASP A 742 -47.48 -12.01 25.73
CA ASP A 742 -48.92 -12.28 25.57
C ASP A 742 -49.70 -11.63 26.72
N ASN A 743 -50.56 -10.67 26.40
CA ASN A 743 -51.75 -10.38 27.21
C ASN A 743 -52.84 -9.57 26.47
N ARG A 744 -53.77 -10.31 25.85
CA ARG A 744 -55.25 -10.06 25.83
C ARG A 744 -55.88 -8.88 25.05
N SER A 745 -57.12 -9.16 24.64
CA SER A 745 -58.28 -8.27 24.36
C SER A 745 -58.40 -7.48 23.03
N SER A 746 -58.77 -8.24 21.99
CA SER A 746 -60.00 -8.03 21.15
C SER A 746 -60.65 -6.63 21.02
N THR A 747 -60.61 -6.04 19.82
CA THR A 747 -61.72 -5.45 18.99
C THR A 747 -61.10 -4.72 17.77
N ALA A 748 -61.72 -4.50 16.60
CA ALA A 748 -62.78 -5.15 15.81
C ALA A 748 -62.87 -4.43 14.43
N PHE A 749 -63.50 -5.04 13.39
CA PHE A 749 -63.83 -4.46 12.05
C PHE A 749 -62.64 -4.11 11.12
N ASP A 750 -62.50 -4.79 9.97
CA ASP A 750 -62.93 -4.42 8.59
C ASP A 750 -61.95 -3.50 7.82
N ALA A 751 -61.77 -3.58 6.49
CA ALA A 751 -62.02 -4.64 5.50
C ALA A 751 -61.36 -4.29 4.14
N ASN A 752 -61.28 -5.30 3.26
CA ASN A 752 -61.25 -5.21 1.78
C ASN A 752 -59.96 -4.88 0.99
N GLN A 753 -59.94 -5.45 -0.23
CA GLN A 753 -59.05 -5.24 -1.39
C GLN A 753 -57.55 -5.66 -1.30
N SER A 754 -56.88 -6.07 -2.40
CA SER A 754 -57.10 -7.24 -3.30
C SER A 754 -56.22 -7.13 -4.58
N SER A 755 -55.16 -7.93 -4.70
CA SER A 755 -54.60 -8.48 -5.96
C SER A 755 -53.27 -9.20 -5.64
N THR A 756 -53.11 -10.53 -5.77
CA THR A 756 -53.01 -11.34 -7.01
C THR A 756 -51.87 -10.91 -7.95
N ALA A 757 -50.67 -11.47 -7.71
CA ALA A 757 -49.56 -11.41 -8.66
C ALA A 757 -49.76 -12.37 -9.84
N ILE A 758 -49.18 -12.06 -10.99
CA ILE A 758 -49.06 -12.95 -12.16
C ILE A 758 -47.59 -13.04 -12.55
N ASN A 759 -47.14 -14.27 -12.88
CA ASN A 759 -45.77 -14.60 -13.23
C ASN A 759 -45.75 -15.17 -14.67
N ALA A 760 -44.88 -14.65 -15.54
CA ALA A 760 -44.81 -15.08 -16.93
C ALA A 760 -43.41 -14.88 -17.56
N ASN A 761 -42.58 -15.93 -17.52
CA ASN A 761 -41.48 -16.11 -18.48
C ASN A 761 -42.04 -16.61 -19.82
N ARG A 762 -41.64 -16.01 -20.96
CA ARG A 762 -41.53 -16.74 -22.23
C ARG A 762 -40.66 -16.03 -23.27
N LEU A 763 -39.97 -16.84 -24.08
CA LEU A 763 -39.17 -16.45 -25.23
C LEU A 763 -40.05 -16.30 -26.48
N SER A 764 -39.63 -15.45 -27.42
CA SER A 764 -39.96 -15.60 -28.84
C SER A 764 -38.89 -14.98 -29.73
N THR A 765 -38.35 -15.77 -30.67
CA THR A 765 -37.43 -15.32 -31.72
C THR A 765 -38.21 -14.79 -32.93
N ALA A 766 -37.71 -13.74 -33.59
CA ALA A 766 -38.09 -13.39 -34.95
C ALA A 766 -36.98 -12.57 -35.64
N SER A 767 -36.56 -13.02 -36.83
CA SER A 767 -35.59 -12.35 -37.69
C SER A 767 -36.27 -11.81 -38.95
N TRP A 768 -36.04 -10.56 -39.35
CA TRP A 768 -36.36 -10.07 -40.71
C TRP A 768 -35.40 -8.94 -41.15
N ASN A 769 -34.99 -9.03 -42.42
CA ASN A 769 -34.19 -8.12 -43.26
C ASN A 769 -34.49 -8.61 -44.72
N PRO A 770 -34.27 -7.87 -45.85
CA PRO A 770 -33.48 -6.65 -46.03
C PRO A 770 -34.09 -5.55 -46.93
N ASN A 771 -33.35 -4.45 -47.15
CA ASN A 771 -33.06 -3.76 -48.43
C ASN A 771 -32.46 -2.36 -48.14
N TRP A 772 -31.27 -1.92 -48.59
CA TRP A 772 -30.62 -1.79 -49.92
C TRP A 772 -30.90 -0.47 -50.68
N HIS A 773 -29.94 0.46 -50.61
CA HIS A 773 -29.51 1.52 -51.55
C HIS A 773 -28.30 2.23 -50.85
N ALA A 774 -27.08 2.46 -51.39
CA ALA A 774 -26.62 3.04 -52.66
C ALA A 774 -27.05 4.52 -52.84
N SER A 775 -26.18 5.52 -53.02
CA SER A 775 -24.69 5.64 -53.08
C SER A 775 -24.28 7.06 -52.57
N THR A 776 -23.09 7.68 -52.68
CA THR A 776 -21.94 7.60 -53.62
C THR A 776 -20.64 8.15 -52.97
N SER A 777 -19.69 8.71 -53.74
CA SER A 777 -18.34 9.19 -53.33
C SER A 777 -18.15 10.72 -53.36
N HIS A 778 -16.94 11.16 -52.99
CA HIS A 778 -16.34 12.51 -52.97
C HIS A 778 -16.38 13.22 -51.59
N LYS A 779 -15.31 13.93 -51.19
CA LYS A 779 -14.13 14.37 -51.98
C LYS A 779 -12.83 14.19 -51.20
#